data_AF-A0A9W8MQ55-F1
#
_entry.id   AF-A0A9W8MQ55-F1
#
_cell.length_a   1.000
_cell.length_b   1.000
_cell.length_c   1.000
_cell.angle_alpha   90.00
_cell.angle_beta   90.00
_cell.angle_gamma   90.00
#
_symmetry.space_group_name_H-M   'P 1'
#
loop_
_entity.id
_entity.type
_entity.pdbx_description
1 polymer ?
#
loop_
_entity_poly.entity_id
_entity_poly.type
_entity_poly.pdbx_seq_one_letter_code
_entity_poly.pdbx_strand_id
1 'polypeptide(L)'
;MAPTLLIMFIRKPGLLNSDLPPSTPLLTIPAAALLNSITLAPHYPKAKPQLSSVQIISLHLLLHRPSAGSSSSDPLFGPYISVLPLNFDTHPLAWYWKRRRGADSPGIWLLDQLTPFVKRDLERIANTFQTDWERVRSYLRKRPNVLKTATNSNAQRLLSDPDSVDDDYLWAWLNVNTRCIYYRIKDTKSDPDNLTLCPILDFANHSSVEPSMIPRAFSADIWDMAPSKNAAEDMVLVSPSQKTVRATEEFYLRYGYHSNQFLFVEYGFSSAISEQGILCGDEHNDIDVSPVVEDLFKSQGDFGEWMKERLLEEGYWGGWTLHSAPAPAHPSYRLITALRLYHAFPAGAGKLESTTDSEAILDVWRGVVNGERASISDENEMPNAVAVQQGPTSHHRTEERAHLLPSFTSHSPSTFTFNMAIEPLLGTTAQRAYFGTVVLQAIVVLAMVGVTFGMVADGVELSESLKYKTLPCYLALFALAEIFEVLMVFDALRLRNIIQLFGITAFHLALMVMAAIQVGQTRTALVWRSAARCAVDFDPIQCDGPGTLFHRVRPFLIVVPSIIGASLVVLAYYLKVLYSEFGSLLILVLQEDSAEFGITVTAIPIVLILLILCGWALQREVKWIMSISLVLMLASLSYFIYKLVRFYQPQNDATYATTRASLTIFTIMAFLLLFSTFIVGLRCYSDFDKGLAASKIHSAPIRPALKTKESSKLNATEGVPLGPRISIE
;
A
#
# COMPACT_ATOMS: atom_id res chain seq x y z
N MET A 1 14.47 32.42 23.10
CA MET A 1 13.27 32.28 23.95
C MET A 1 12.01 31.82 23.18
N ALA A 2 12.02 31.71 21.85
CA ALA A 2 10.85 31.29 21.05
C ALA A 2 10.53 29.76 21.01
N PRO A 3 11.48 28.81 21.10
CA PRO A 3 11.15 27.37 21.03
C PRO A 3 10.28 26.90 22.21
N THR A 4 10.46 27.53 23.36
CA THR A 4 9.80 27.16 24.62
C THR A 4 8.34 27.61 24.68
N LEU A 5 7.96 28.66 23.92
CA LEU A 5 6.60 29.21 23.90
C LEU A 5 5.68 28.47 22.91
N LEU A 6 6.21 27.86 21.84
CA LEU A 6 5.40 27.04 20.95
C LEU A 6 5.00 25.71 21.63
N ILE A 7 5.91 25.14 22.42
CA ILE A 7 5.64 23.95 23.27
C ILE A 7 4.49 24.21 24.27
N MET A 8 4.28 25.46 24.70
CA MET A 8 3.21 25.82 25.64
C MET A 8 1.79 25.78 25.03
N PHE A 9 1.63 25.90 23.71
CA PHE A 9 0.31 25.87 23.07
C PHE A 9 -0.15 24.48 22.60
N ILE A 10 0.72 23.46 22.68
CA ILE A 10 0.54 22.18 21.97
C ILE A 10 0.14 21.02 22.90
N ARG A 11 0.09 21.19 24.22
CA ARG A 11 -0.35 20.13 25.16
C ARG A 11 -1.43 20.63 26.10
N LYS A 12 -2.40 19.77 26.46
CA LYS A 12 -3.16 19.93 27.71
C LYS A 12 -2.13 20.23 28.82
N PRO A 13 -2.30 21.32 29.60
CA PRO A 13 -1.35 21.66 30.66
C PRO A 13 -1.32 20.51 31.67
N GLY A 14 -0.27 19.68 31.60
CA GLY A 14 -0.14 18.42 32.37
C GLY A 14 0.77 17.37 31.73
N LEU A 15 0.92 17.36 30.40
CA LEU A 15 1.74 16.35 29.69
C LEU A 15 3.21 16.77 29.47
N LEU A 16 3.61 17.99 29.83
CA LEU A 16 4.89 18.57 29.43
C LEU A 16 6.13 17.80 29.92
N ASN A 17 6.01 17.06 31.03
CA ASN A 17 7.14 16.37 31.69
C ASN A 17 6.92 14.86 31.87
N SER A 18 5.96 14.27 31.16
CA SER A 18 5.67 12.83 31.25
C SER A 18 6.07 12.10 29.99
N ASP A 19 6.61 10.91 30.17
CA ASP A 19 6.86 9.97 29.07
C ASP A 19 5.56 9.68 28.31
N LEU A 20 5.65 9.65 26.98
CA LEU A 20 4.52 9.41 26.10
C LEU A 20 4.49 7.96 25.64
N PRO A 21 3.41 7.22 25.91
CA PRO A 21 3.23 5.90 25.33
C PRO A 21 3.25 5.93 23.80
N PRO A 22 3.52 4.78 23.15
CA PRO A 22 3.43 4.66 21.71
C PRO A 22 2.04 5.02 21.16
N SER A 23 1.98 5.53 19.92
CA SER A 23 0.73 5.88 19.20
C SER A 23 -0.19 6.88 19.93
N THR A 24 0.37 7.72 20.80
CA THR A 24 -0.37 8.76 21.54
C THR A 24 -0.60 9.98 20.63
N PRO A 25 -1.84 10.47 20.48
CA PRO A 25 -2.10 11.73 19.78
C PRO A 25 -1.36 12.89 20.44
N LEU A 26 -0.51 13.56 19.67
CA LEU A 26 0.33 14.68 20.11
C LEU A 26 -0.37 16.01 19.88
N LEU A 27 -0.83 16.22 18.65
CA LEU A 27 -1.39 17.48 18.17
C LEU A 27 -2.43 17.20 17.08
N THR A 28 -3.48 18.01 17.08
CA THR A 28 -4.45 18.08 15.98
C THR A 28 -4.37 19.46 15.35
N ILE A 29 -4.03 19.52 14.06
CA ILE A 29 -4.04 20.73 13.25
C ILE A 29 -5.36 20.77 12.47
N PRO A 30 -6.23 21.77 12.67
CA PRO A 30 -7.47 21.88 11.93
C PRO A 30 -7.22 22.00 10.42
N ALA A 31 -8.07 21.40 9.60
CA ALA A 31 -7.91 21.45 8.15
C ALA A 31 -7.89 22.89 7.58
N ALA A 32 -8.61 23.81 8.22
CA ALA A 32 -8.62 25.23 7.87
C ALA A 32 -7.29 25.96 8.15
N ALA A 33 -6.44 25.41 9.02
CA ALA A 33 -5.11 25.95 9.33
C ALA A 33 -4.01 25.41 8.39
N LEU A 34 -4.35 24.45 7.51
CA LEU A 34 -3.43 23.91 6.51
C LEU A 34 -3.32 24.88 5.32
N LEU A 35 -2.11 25.27 4.96
CA LEU A 35 -1.84 26.21 3.88
C LEU A 35 -1.65 25.43 2.56
N ASN A 36 -2.68 25.38 1.72
CA ASN A 36 -2.69 24.64 0.45
C ASN A 36 -3.53 25.36 -0.63
N SER A 37 -3.61 24.77 -1.83
CA SER A 37 -4.35 25.38 -2.94
C SER A 37 -5.87 25.46 -2.71
N ILE A 38 -6.46 24.57 -1.91
CA ILE A 38 -7.89 24.64 -1.56
C ILE A 38 -8.14 25.81 -0.61
N THR A 39 -7.35 25.94 0.45
CA THR A 39 -7.53 27.03 1.44
C THR A 39 -7.22 28.41 0.85
N LEU A 40 -6.33 28.48 -0.15
CA LEU A 40 -6.00 29.75 -0.82
C LEU A 40 -6.90 30.08 -2.02
N ALA A 41 -7.50 29.11 -2.70
CA ALA A 41 -8.29 29.34 -3.92
C ALA A 41 -9.40 30.41 -3.78
N PRO A 42 -10.13 30.54 -2.66
CA PRO A 42 -11.14 31.60 -2.49
C PRO A 42 -10.57 33.02 -2.45
N HIS A 43 -9.29 33.18 -2.11
CA HIS A 43 -8.65 34.48 -1.86
C HIS A 43 -7.94 35.05 -3.09
N TYR A 44 -7.80 34.27 -4.16
CA TYR A 44 -7.09 34.67 -5.36
C TYR A 44 -7.96 34.59 -6.62
N PRO A 45 -7.88 35.57 -7.55
CA PRO A 45 -8.60 35.49 -8.80
C PRO A 45 -8.19 34.27 -9.62
N LYS A 46 -9.17 33.54 -10.17
CA LYS A 46 -8.94 32.36 -11.01
C LYS A 46 -8.04 32.67 -12.21
N ALA A 47 -7.20 31.70 -12.58
CA ALA A 47 -6.36 31.74 -13.78
C ALA A 47 -6.63 30.54 -14.70
N LYS A 48 -6.34 30.72 -16.00
CA LYS A 48 -6.30 29.66 -17.00
C LYS A 48 -4.93 29.72 -17.70
N PRO A 49 -4.10 28.65 -17.65
CA PRO A 49 -4.24 27.49 -16.76
C PRO A 49 -4.23 27.91 -15.28
N GLN A 50 -4.71 27.04 -14.38
CA GLN A 50 -4.65 27.31 -12.94
C GLN A 50 -3.19 27.35 -12.47
N LEU A 51 -2.93 28.02 -11.34
CA LEU A 51 -1.63 27.93 -10.69
C LEU A 51 -1.55 26.56 -9.98
N SER A 52 -0.38 25.92 -10.02
CA SER A 52 -0.13 24.71 -9.23
C SER A 52 -0.16 25.02 -7.73
N SER A 53 -0.26 23.99 -6.89
CA SER A 53 -0.21 24.14 -5.43
C SER A 53 1.10 24.82 -4.99
N VAL A 54 2.24 24.48 -5.58
CA VAL A 54 3.52 25.15 -5.28
C VAL A 54 3.48 26.62 -5.67
N GLN A 55 2.96 26.95 -6.84
CA GLN A 55 2.90 28.32 -7.34
C GLN A 55 1.99 29.21 -6.50
N ILE A 56 0.79 28.75 -6.12
CA ILE A 56 -0.17 29.55 -5.36
C ILE A 56 0.27 29.74 -3.90
N ILE A 57 0.87 28.72 -3.28
CA ILE A 57 1.40 28.85 -1.91
C ILE A 57 2.63 29.77 -1.91
N SER A 58 3.56 29.61 -2.86
CA SER A 58 4.72 30.49 -2.99
C SER A 58 4.31 31.93 -3.29
N LEU A 59 3.26 32.14 -4.10
CA LEU A 59 2.67 33.46 -4.33
C LEU A 59 2.15 34.07 -3.03
N HIS A 60 1.39 33.32 -2.23
CA HIS A 60 0.85 33.81 -0.96
C HIS A 60 1.97 34.20 0.01
N LEU A 61 2.96 33.33 0.19
CA LEU A 61 4.12 33.61 1.03
C LEU A 61 4.89 34.84 0.54
N LEU A 62 5.14 34.99 -0.76
CA LEU A 62 5.80 36.17 -1.34
C LEU A 62 5.08 37.48 -0.97
N LEU A 63 3.76 37.52 -1.15
CA LEU A 63 2.94 38.71 -0.90
C LEU A 63 2.93 39.12 0.58
N HIS A 64 3.26 38.18 1.47
CA HIS A 64 3.09 38.31 2.91
C HIS A 64 4.38 38.06 3.71
N ARG A 65 5.54 38.01 3.03
CA ARG A 65 6.84 37.91 3.69
C ARG A 65 7.00 39.08 4.68
N PRO A 66 7.29 38.82 5.96
CA PRO A 66 7.54 39.86 6.93
C PRO A 66 8.90 40.52 6.69
N SER A 67 9.02 41.80 7.05
CA SER A 67 10.31 42.48 7.14
C SER A 67 11.17 41.82 8.23
N ALA A 68 12.49 41.85 8.08
CA ALA A 68 13.40 41.25 9.04
C ALA A 68 13.11 41.70 10.49
N GLY A 69 12.87 40.74 11.39
CA GLY A 69 12.55 40.99 12.80
C GLY A 69 11.11 41.40 13.11
N SER A 70 10.21 41.42 12.12
CA SER A 70 8.78 41.69 12.30
C SER A 70 7.93 40.44 12.11
N SER A 71 6.72 40.43 12.68
CA SER A 71 5.72 39.40 12.41
C SER A 71 4.97 39.69 11.11
N SER A 72 4.50 38.65 10.42
CA SER A 72 3.68 38.80 9.23
C SER A 72 2.32 39.38 9.58
N SER A 73 1.92 40.42 8.85
CA SER A 73 0.60 41.06 8.96
C SER A 73 -0.48 40.36 8.12
N ASP A 74 -0.21 39.16 7.60
CA ASP A 74 -1.18 38.40 6.84
C ASP A 74 -2.41 38.02 7.68
N PRO A 75 -3.63 38.26 7.18
CA PRO A 75 -4.84 38.00 7.95
C PRO A 75 -5.22 36.51 8.07
N LEU A 76 -4.67 35.61 7.26
CA LEU A 76 -5.10 34.21 7.18
C LEU A 76 -4.15 33.28 7.95
N PHE A 77 -2.86 33.41 7.67
CA PHE A 77 -1.76 32.56 8.12
C PHE A 77 -0.61 33.36 8.76
N GLY A 78 -0.81 34.65 9.08
CA GLY A 78 0.20 35.53 9.68
C GLY A 78 1.02 34.92 10.83
N PRO A 79 0.40 34.26 11.83
CA PRO A 79 1.14 33.59 12.90
C PRO A 79 2.10 32.50 12.39
N TYR A 80 1.66 31.70 11.42
CA TYR A 80 2.49 30.65 10.83
C TYR A 80 3.61 31.23 9.96
N ILE A 81 3.31 32.22 9.11
CA ILE A 81 4.30 32.89 8.26
C ILE A 81 5.39 33.57 9.13
N SER A 82 5.03 34.08 10.30
CA SER A 82 5.95 34.75 11.24
C SER A 82 7.00 33.81 11.84
N VAL A 83 6.77 32.50 11.84
CA VAL A 83 7.67 31.50 12.45
C VAL A 83 8.45 30.68 11.41
N LEU A 84 8.22 30.90 10.11
CA LEU A 84 9.03 30.32 9.04
C LEU A 84 10.48 30.83 9.11
N PRO A 85 11.47 30.07 8.60
CA PRO A 85 12.85 30.53 8.52
C PRO A 85 12.98 31.87 7.81
N LEU A 86 13.90 32.72 8.27
CA LEU A 86 14.08 34.06 7.70
C LEU A 86 14.83 34.05 6.35
N ASN A 87 15.76 33.10 6.18
CA ASN A 87 16.59 32.95 5.00
C ASN A 87 16.96 31.47 4.77
N PHE A 88 17.55 31.20 3.61
CA PHE A 88 18.05 29.89 3.20
C PHE A 88 19.49 30.01 2.70
N ASP A 89 20.32 30.78 3.41
CA ASP A 89 21.68 31.09 2.97
C ASP A 89 22.61 29.86 2.90
N THR A 90 22.19 28.72 3.45
CA THR A 90 22.87 27.42 3.39
C THR A 90 22.31 26.48 2.33
N HIS A 91 21.22 26.85 1.64
CA HIS A 91 20.60 25.98 0.64
C HIS A 91 21.32 26.13 -0.72
N PRO A 92 21.64 25.04 -1.44
CA PRO A 92 22.42 25.12 -2.68
C PRO A 92 21.72 25.92 -3.78
N LEU A 93 20.39 25.86 -3.87
CA LEU A 93 19.62 26.73 -4.77
C LEU A 93 19.85 28.23 -4.51
N ALA A 94 19.99 28.64 -3.24
CA ALA A 94 20.24 30.04 -2.90
C ALA A 94 21.63 30.48 -3.37
N TRP A 95 22.64 29.61 -3.24
CA TRP A 95 23.99 29.88 -3.78
C TRP A 95 23.96 29.98 -5.30
N TYR A 96 23.25 29.05 -5.95
CA TYR A 96 23.12 28.99 -7.40
C TYR A 96 22.43 30.24 -7.94
N TRP A 97 21.37 30.70 -7.27
CA TRP A 97 20.65 31.91 -7.62
C TRP A 97 21.49 33.17 -7.42
N LYS A 98 22.19 33.29 -6.28
CA LYS A 98 23.10 34.42 -6.00
C LYS A 98 24.23 34.50 -7.03
N ARG A 99 24.85 33.36 -7.38
CA ARG A 99 25.86 33.27 -8.44
C ARG A 99 25.33 33.81 -9.78
N ARG A 100 24.12 33.40 -10.20
CA ARG A 100 23.51 33.87 -11.45
C ARG A 100 23.28 35.39 -11.49
N ARG A 101 23.05 36.01 -10.33
CA ARG A 101 22.88 37.47 -10.21
C ARG A 101 24.19 38.23 -9.95
N GLY A 102 25.33 37.54 -9.88
CA GLY A 102 26.62 38.16 -9.53
C GLY A 102 26.69 38.63 -8.07
N ALA A 103 25.84 38.11 -7.19
CA ALA A 103 25.87 38.39 -5.76
C ALA A 103 26.86 37.46 -5.05
N ASP A 104 27.55 37.97 -4.04
CA ASP A 104 28.51 37.19 -3.25
C ASP A 104 27.78 36.28 -2.25
N SER A 105 28.31 35.08 -2.05
CA SER A 105 27.84 34.15 -1.03
C SER A 105 28.92 33.12 -0.71
N PRO A 106 29.16 32.83 0.59
CA PRO A 106 30.14 31.83 1.00
C PRO A 106 29.92 30.44 0.40
N GLY A 107 28.69 30.09 0.01
CA GLY A 107 28.38 28.79 -0.59
C GLY A 107 28.69 28.70 -2.09
N ILE A 108 29.06 29.80 -2.74
CA ILE A 108 29.32 29.80 -4.19
C ILE A 108 30.47 28.87 -4.55
N TRP A 109 31.58 28.87 -3.81
CA TRP A 109 32.71 27.98 -4.12
C TRP A 109 32.35 26.48 -3.99
N LEU A 110 31.40 26.15 -3.09
CA LEU A 110 30.93 24.77 -2.91
C LEU A 110 30.24 24.24 -4.17
N LEU A 111 29.55 25.10 -4.93
CA LEU A 111 28.92 24.71 -6.19
C LEU A 111 29.92 24.12 -7.19
N ASP A 112 31.16 24.62 -7.19
CA ASP A 112 32.20 24.12 -8.10
C ASP A 112 32.71 22.74 -7.68
N GLN A 113 32.64 22.43 -6.39
CA GLN A 113 33.04 21.15 -5.81
C GLN A 113 31.96 20.06 -5.92
N LEU A 114 30.72 20.41 -6.28
CA LEU A 114 29.65 19.43 -6.42
C LEU A 114 29.98 18.41 -7.51
N THR A 115 29.64 17.15 -7.25
CA THR A 115 29.76 16.08 -8.24
C THR A 115 28.81 16.34 -9.42
N PRO A 116 29.07 15.76 -10.61
CA PRO A 116 28.20 15.95 -11.77
C PRO A 116 26.73 15.59 -11.51
N PHE A 117 26.49 14.53 -10.72
CA PHE A 117 25.15 14.07 -10.33
C PHE A 117 24.39 15.13 -9.53
N VAL A 118 25.03 15.67 -8.48
CA VAL A 118 24.43 16.70 -7.62
C VAL A 118 24.23 18.00 -8.40
N LYS A 119 25.16 18.37 -9.29
CA LYS A 119 25.02 19.53 -10.19
C LYS A 119 23.79 19.41 -11.08
N ARG A 120 23.61 18.26 -11.74
CA ARG A 120 22.45 17.99 -12.60
C ARG A 120 21.13 18.17 -11.85
N ASP A 121 21.03 17.61 -10.65
CA ASP A 121 19.80 17.67 -9.86
C ASP A 121 19.53 19.10 -9.35
N LEU A 122 20.60 19.84 -8.98
CA LEU A 122 20.50 21.24 -8.60
C LEU A 122 20.05 22.12 -9.78
N GLU A 123 20.56 21.87 -10.98
CA GLU A 123 20.12 22.55 -12.21
C GLU A 123 18.66 22.25 -12.52
N ARG A 124 18.20 21.01 -12.32
CA ARG A 124 16.78 20.65 -12.44
C ARG A 124 15.92 21.51 -11.51
N ILE A 125 16.27 21.57 -10.22
CA ILE A 125 15.53 22.41 -9.26
C ILE A 125 15.57 23.88 -9.66
N ALA A 126 16.73 24.39 -10.07
CA ALA A 126 16.87 25.79 -10.48
C ALA A 126 15.99 26.13 -11.70
N ASN A 127 15.87 25.21 -12.66
CA ASN A 127 14.99 25.37 -13.81
C ASN A 127 13.51 25.33 -13.41
N THR A 128 13.12 24.45 -12.48
CA THR A 128 11.75 24.41 -11.94
C THR A 128 11.42 25.71 -11.20
N PHE A 129 12.29 26.16 -10.30
CA PHE A 129 12.17 27.43 -9.59
C PHE A 129 11.97 28.60 -10.57
N GLN A 130 12.80 28.67 -11.61
CA GLN A 130 12.71 29.74 -12.61
C GLN A 130 11.38 29.69 -13.37
N THR A 131 10.93 28.50 -13.78
CA THR A 131 9.66 28.30 -14.50
C THR A 131 8.47 28.73 -13.63
N ASP A 132 8.46 28.31 -12.36
CA ASP A 132 7.44 28.71 -11.40
C ASP A 132 7.45 30.22 -11.15
N TRP A 133 8.65 30.82 -11.06
CA TRP A 133 8.78 32.25 -10.85
C TRP A 133 8.20 33.05 -12.01
N GLU A 134 8.58 32.69 -13.23
CA GLU A 134 8.06 33.31 -14.46
C GLU A 134 6.53 33.20 -14.53
N ARG A 135 5.99 32.04 -14.12
CA ARG A 135 4.54 31.80 -14.08
C ARG A 135 3.83 32.70 -13.06
N VAL A 136 4.33 32.78 -11.83
CA VAL A 136 3.76 33.62 -10.76
C VAL A 136 3.89 35.10 -11.11
N ARG A 137 5.04 35.53 -11.63
CA ARG A 137 5.27 36.91 -12.09
C ARG A 137 4.30 37.29 -13.22
N SER A 138 4.06 36.39 -14.18
CA SER A 138 3.07 36.58 -15.25
C SER A 138 1.64 36.69 -14.69
N TYR A 139 1.30 35.90 -13.67
CA TYR A 139 0.00 35.98 -12.99
C TYR A 139 -0.21 37.35 -12.32
N LEU A 140 0.79 37.84 -11.59
CA LEU A 140 0.76 39.13 -10.88
C LEU A 140 0.67 40.32 -11.83
N ARG A 141 1.44 40.32 -12.93
CA ARG A 141 1.36 41.36 -13.98
C ARG A 141 -0.03 41.48 -14.59
N LYS A 142 -0.71 40.35 -14.80
CA LYS A 142 -2.09 40.33 -15.34
C LYS A 142 -3.14 40.73 -14.30
N ARG A 143 -2.79 40.76 -13.01
CA ARG A 143 -3.71 41.00 -11.89
C ARG A 143 -3.09 41.95 -10.86
N PRO A 144 -2.83 43.21 -11.24
CA PRO A 144 -2.14 44.17 -10.38
C PRO A 144 -2.90 44.47 -9.08
N ASN A 145 -4.22 44.24 -9.05
CA ASN A 145 -5.03 44.40 -7.84
C ASN A 145 -4.62 43.44 -6.70
N VAL A 146 -4.02 42.28 -7.01
CA VAL A 146 -3.49 41.36 -5.99
C VAL A 146 -2.30 41.97 -5.26
N LEU A 147 -1.48 42.80 -5.93
CA LEU A 147 -0.35 43.46 -5.29
C LEU A 147 -0.77 44.50 -4.26
N LYS A 148 -1.98 45.06 -4.40
CA LYS A 148 -2.54 46.03 -3.44
C LYS A 148 -2.91 45.38 -2.10
N THR A 149 -3.13 44.07 -2.09
CA THR A 149 -3.44 43.31 -0.86
C THR A 149 -2.17 42.77 -0.18
N ALA A 150 -1.00 42.92 -0.81
CA ALA A 150 0.27 42.45 -0.27
C ALA A 150 0.65 43.25 0.99
N THR A 151 1.11 42.56 2.02
CA THR A 151 1.69 43.19 3.21
C THR A 151 3.21 43.37 3.07
N ASN A 152 3.84 42.66 2.12
CA ASN A 152 5.23 42.86 1.74
C ASN A 152 5.39 44.12 0.85
N SER A 153 6.15 45.10 1.32
CA SER A 153 6.41 46.35 0.60
C SER A 153 7.19 46.16 -0.71
N ASN A 154 8.02 45.13 -0.82
CA ASN A 154 8.72 44.81 -2.07
C ASN A 154 7.72 44.31 -3.12
N ALA A 155 6.78 43.43 -2.72
CA ALA A 155 5.75 42.93 -3.62
C ALA A 155 4.88 44.04 -4.21
N GLN A 156 4.56 45.07 -3.41
CA GLN A 156 3.84 46.25 -3.89
C GLN A 156 4.60 47.01 -5.00
N ARG A 157 5.93 46.95 -5.01
CA ARG A 157 6.82 47.62 -5.99
C ARG A 157 7.14 46.77 -7.22
N LEU A 158 6.66 45.52 -7.30
CA LEU A 158 6.97 44.59 -8.41
C LEU A 158 6.74 45.19 -9.82
N LEU A 159 5.73 46.05 -10.00
CA LEU A 159 5.44 46.65 -11.31
C LEU A 159 6.42 47.75 -11.71
N SER A 160 6.95 48.49 -10.73
CA SER A 160 7.93 49.58 -10.95
C SER A 160 9.37 49.08 -10.90
N ASP A 161 9.63 48.07 -10.08
CA ASP A 161 10.94 47.44 -9.87
C ASP A 161 10.75 45.91 -9.88
N PRO A 162 10.86 45.27 -11.06
CA PRO A 162 10.60 43.84 -11.22
C PRO A 162 11.51 42.92 -10.40
N ASP A 163 12.70 43.41 -10.04
CA ASP A 163 13.74 42.64 -9.38
C ASP A 163 13.67 42.77 -7.84
N SER A 164 12.82 43.68 -7.34
CA SER A 164 12.63 43.97 -5.91
C SER A 164 12.21 42.77 -5.06
N VAL A 165 11.63 41.74 -5.69
CA VAL A 165 11.05 40.57 -5.01
C VAL A 165 11.71 39.24 -5.34
N ASP A 166 12.80 39.22 -6.10
CA ASP A 166 13.43 37.96 -6.51
C ASP A 166 13.88 37.12 -5.31
N ASP A 167 14.48 37.77 -4.31
CA ASP A 167 14.90 37.09 -3.08
C ASP A 167 13.72 36.75 -2.17
N ASP A 168 12.62 37.50 -2.26
CA ASP A 168 11.37 37.21 -1.55
C ASP A 168 10.67 36.00 -2.14
N TYR A 169 10.70 35.85 -3.46
CA TYR A 169 10.16 34.67 -4.13
C TYR A 169 11.04 33.44 -3.92
N LEU A 170 12.37 33.59 -3.95
CA LEU A 170 13.28 32.51 -3.59
C LEU A 170 13.00 31.99 -2.17
N TRP A 171 12.82 32.90 -1.22
CA TRP A 171 12.41 32.55 0.15
C TRP A 171 11.06 31.83 0.20
N ALA A 172 10.06 32.35 -0.51
CA ALA A 172 8.72 31.76 -0.52
C ALA A 172 8.73 30.35 -1.13
N TRP A 173 9.41 30.18 -2.27
CA TRP A 173 9.50 28.91 -2.98
C TRP A 173 10.28 27.88 -2.18
N LEU A 174 11.40 28.26 -1.55
CA LEU A 174 12.18 27.36 -0.70
C LEU A 174 11.41 26.95 0.56
N ASN A 175 10.59 27.81 1.15
CA ASN A 175 9.68 27.39 2.22
C ASN A 175 8.73 26.28 1.75
N VAL A 176 8.13 26.43 0.57
CA VAL A 176 7.27 25.38 0.01
C VAL A 176 8.07 24.11 -0.28
N ASN A 177 9.22 24.21 -0.94
CA ASN A 177 9.98 23.05 -1.37
C ASN A 177 10.50 22.21 -0.20
N THR A 178 10.95 22.88 0.86
CA THR A 178 11.60 22.22 2.00
C THR A 178 10.63 21.75 3.09
N ARG A 179 9.38 22.23 3.10
CA ARG A 179 8.43 22.01 4.21
C ARG A 179 7.06 21.47 3.80
N CYS A 180 6.77 21.39 2.51
CA CYS A 180 5.51 20.79 2.08
C CYS A 180 5.48 19.29 2.37
N ILE A 181 4.32 18.83 2.80
CA ILE A 181 4.05 17.40 3.01
C ILE A 181 2.98 16.95 2.03
N TYR A 182 2.94 15.66 1.76
CA TYR A 182 1.82 15.06 1.03
C TYR A 182 0.53 15.24 1.82
N TYR A 183 -0.49 15.77 1.15
CA TYR A 183 -1.85 15.87 1.67
C TYR A 183 -2.82 15.78 0.49
N ARG A 184 -3.68 14.75 0.49
CA ARG A 184 -4.54 14.44 -0.65
C ARG A 184 -5.64 15.49 -0.79
N ILE A 185 -5.51 16.34 -1.82
CA ILE A 185 -6.50 17.39 -2.17
C ILE A 185 -7.12 17.18 -3.55
N LYS A 186 -6.52 16.30 -4.36
CA LYS A 186 -6.98 15.93 -5.70
C LYS A 186 -7.56 14.53 -5.69
N ASP A 187 -8.26 14.22 -6.79
CA ASP A 187 -8.95 12.94 -6.93
C ASP A 187 -7.96 11.76 -7.01
N THR A 188 -6.80 11.95 -7.65
CA THR A 188 -5.78 10.91 -7.82
C THR A 188 -4.63 11.11 -6.83
N LYS A 189 -4.13 10.03 -6.22
CA LYS A 189 -2.97 10.07 -5.29
C LYS A 189 -1.70 10.59 -5.96
N SER A 190 -1.50 10.28 -7.24
CA SER A 190 -0.33 10.67 -8.03
C SER A 190 -0.33 12.13 -8.51
N ASP A 191 -1.39 12.91 -8.22
CA ASP A 191 -1.43 14.31 -8.65
C ASP A 191 -0.36 15.14 -7.90
N PRO A 192 0.54 15.84 -8.61
CA PRO A 192 1.63 16.59 -7.98
C PRO A 192 1.17 17.79 -7.14
N ASP A 193 -0.10 18.21 -7.28
CA ASP A 193 -0.68 19.25 -6.44
C ASP A 193 -1.12 18.74 -5.06
N ASN A 194 -1.05 17.43 -4.78
CA ASN A 194 -1.34 16.83 -3.46
C ASN A 194 -0.29 17.20 -2.42
N LEU A 195 -0.34 18.45 -1.96
CA LEU A 195 0.56 18.95 -0.93
C LEU A 195 -0.08 20.04 -0.08
N THR A 196 0.46 20.20 1.12
CA THR A 196 0.14 21.30 2.02
C THR A 196 1.38 21.72 2.80
N LEU A 197 1.41 22.98 3.23
CA LEU A 197 2.22 23.40 4.36
C LEU A 197 1.39 23.18 5.63
N CYS A 198 1.98 22.48 6.61
CA CYS A 198 1.32 22.22 7.89
C CYS A 198 2.06 22.94 9.01
N PRO A 199 1.42 23.95 9.63
CA PRO A 199 1.96 24.58 10.82
C PRO A 199 2.31 23.57 11.90
N ILE A 200 3.40 23.83 12.62
CA ILE A 200 3.91 23.05 13.76
C ILE A 200 4.60 21.74 13.34
N LEU A 201 4.00 20.97 12.43
CA LEU A 201 4.59 19.73 11.93
C LEU A 201 5.93 19.99 11.24
N ASP A 202 6.00 21.05 10.44
CA ASP A 202 7.16 21.44 9.64
C ASP A 202 8.37 21.93 10.47
N PHE A 203 8.24 22.01 11.80
CA PHE A 203 9.34 22.26 12.73
C PHE A 203 10.08 20.99 13.15
N ALA A 204 9.49 19.82 12.95
CA ALA A 204 10.14 18.57 13.35
C ALA A 204 11.22 18.18 12.35
N ASN A 205 12.42 17.91 12.87
CA ASN A 205 13.59 17.59 12.07
C ASN A 205 13.53 16.17 11.48
N HIS A 206 14.34 15.94 10.45
CA HIS A 206 14.48 14.62 9.82
C HIS A 206 15.24 13.64 10.72
N SER A 207 14.80 12.38 10.77
CA SER A 207 15.62 11.23 11.19
C SER A 207 15.46 10.08 10.20
N SER A 208 16.58 9.45 9.84
CA SER A 208 16.62 8.20 9.06
C SER A 208 16.36 6.96 9.93
N VAL A 209 16.49 7.11 11.26
CA VAL A 209 16.33 6.03 12.24
C VAL A 209 14.88 6.01 12.75
N GLU A 210 14.27 4.84 12.71
CA GLU A 210 12.94 4.58 13.27
C GLU A 210 13.00 4.33 14.78
N PRO A 211 11.90 4.62 15.52
CA PRO A 211 10.60 5.05 15.02
C PRO A 211 10.38 6.57 15.14
N SER A 212 9.81 7.19 14.10
CA SER A 212 9.53 8.64 14.02
C SER A 212 8.05 8.96 14.29
N MET A 213 7.71 10.25 14.41
CA MET A 213 6.32 10.68 14.35
C MET A 213 5.72 10.38 12.98
N ILE A 214 4.43 10.07 12.96
CA ILE A 214 3.66 9.75 11.74
C ILE A 214 2.31 10.50 11.84
N PRO A 215 1.79 11.10 10.75
CA PRO A 215 0.42 11.59 10.73
C PRO A 215 -0.53 10.40 10.73
N ARG A 216 -1.69 10.56 11.35
CA ARG A 216 -2.76 9.58 11.21
C ARG A 216 -3.17 9.49 9.74
N ALA A 217 -3.32 8.28 9.23
CA ALA A 217 -3.84 8.04 7.89
C ALA A 217 -5.21 8.70 7.70
N PHE A 218 -5.38 9.41 6.59
CA PHE A 218 -6.65 10.06 6.23
C PHE A 218 -7.64 9.05 5.64
N SER A 219 -8.94 9.30 5.83
CA SER A 219 -9.98 8.39 5.33
C SER A 219 -9.94 8.26 3.81
N ALA A 220 -9.67 9.36 3.09
CA ALA A 220 -9.48 9.36 1.65
C ALA A 220 -8.31 8.45 1.19
N ASP A 221 -7.24 8.36 1.97
CA ASP A 221 -6.08 7.52 1.63
C ASP A 221 -6.31 6.04 1.93
N ILE A 222 -6.97 5.74 3.06
CA ILE A 222 -7.34 4.38 3.51
C ILE A 222 -8.29 3.71 2.51
N TRP A 223 -9.32 4.43 2.07
CA TRP A 223 -10.37 3.88 1.22
C TRP A 223 -10.15 4.14 -0.27
N ASP A 224 -9.01 4.75 -0.62
CA ASP A 224 -8.68 5.27 -1.94
C ASP A 224 -9.84 6.03 -2.63
N MET A 225 -10.50 6.89 -1.86
CA MET A 225 -11.61 7.71 -2.33
C MET A 225 -11.14 9.13 -2.59
N ALA A 226 -11.79 9.82 -3.53
CA ALA A 226 -11.56 11.24 -3.73
C ALA A 226 -11.87 12.02 -2.42
N PRO A 227 -11.01 12.96 -2.01
CA PRO A 227 -11.24 13.73 -0.80
C PRO A 227 -12.56 14.52 -0.89
N SER A 228 -13.31 14.53 0.22
CA SER A 228 -14.60 15.21 0.27
C SER A 228 -14.43 16.71 0.06
N LYS A 229 -15.09 17.28 -0.96
CA LYS A 229 -15.04 18.73 -1.25
C LYS A 229 -15.55 19.61 -0.11
N ASN A 230 -16.31 19.04 0.83
CA ASN A 230 -16.96 19.75 1.93
C ASN A 230 -16.45 19.33 3.33
N ALA A 231 -15.50 18.38 3.41
CA ALA A 231 -14.97 17.89 4.66
C ALA A 231 -13.47 17.63 4.50
N ALA A 232 -12.68 18.69 4.55
CA ALA A 232 -11.24 18.57 4.70
C ALA A 232 -10.96 17.98 6.09
N GLU A 233 -10.10 16.96 6.17
CA GLU A 233 -9.83 16.22 7.41
C GLU A 233 -8.75 16.94 8.23
N ASP A 234 -8.93 17.00 9.55
CA ASP A 234 -7.92 17.53 10.45
C ASP A 234 -6.69 16.61 10.47
N MET A 235 -5.50 17.20 10.52
CA MET A 235 -4.27 16.43 10.60
C MET A 235 -3.94 16.12 12.06
N VAL A 236 -3.89 14.84 12.40
CA VAL A 236 -3.54 14.37 13.74
C VAL A 236 -2.15 13.75 13.72
N LEU A 237 -1.24 14.28 14.54
CA LEU A 237 0.09 13.71 14.71
C LEU A 237 0.09 12.74 15.88
N VAL A 238 0.73 11.57 15.70
CA VAL A 238 0.86 10.57 16.76
C VAL A 238 2.33 10.32 17.09
N SER A 239 2.60 9.99 18.35
CA SER A 239 3.91 9.51 18.78
C SER A 239 4.26 8.20 18.06
N PRO A 240 5.56 7.88 17.94
CA PRO A 240 6.02 6.66 17.30
C PRO A 240 5.30 5.42 17.84
N SER A 241 4.92 4.50 16.95
CA SER A 241 4.06 3.35 17.29
C SER A 241 4.78 2.26 18.08
N GLN A 242 6.11 2.26 18.06
CA GLN A 242 6.94 1.21 18.66
C GLN A 242 7.77 1.67 19.87
N LYS A 243 7.80 2.97 20.17
CA LYS A 243 8.67 3.53 21.22
C LYS A 243 7.94 4.55 22.09
N THR A 244 8.12 4.41 23.40
CA THR A 244 7.76 5.45 24.36
C THR A 244 8.75 6.61 24.22
N VAL A 245 8.25 7.80 23.91
CA VAL A 245 9.08 9.01 23.80
C VAL A 245 9.23 9.65 25.16
N ARG A 246 10.47 9.83 25.62
CA ARG A 246 10.74 10.45 26.92
C ARG A 246 10.45 11.94 26.87
N ALA A 247 10.11 12.53 28.02
CA ALA A 247 9.73 13.94 28.11
C ALA A 247 10.78 14.94 27.57
N THR A 248 12.07 14.56 27.56
CA THR A 248 13.19 15.40 27.11
C THR A 248 13.67 15.07 25.69
N GLU A 249 13.10 14.06 25.03
CA GLU A 249 13.51 13.67 23.68
C GLU A 249 12.87 14.59 22.64
N GLU A 250 13.65 14.97 21.63
CA GLU A 250 13.15 15.67 20.45
C GLU A 250 12.26 14.74 19.63
N PHE A 251 11.23 15.30 19.01
CA PHE A 251 10.43 14.56 18.04
C PHE A 251 10.98 14.73 16.63
N TYR A 252 11.27 13.60 15.99
CA TYR A 252 11.69 13.56 14.60
C TYR A 252 10.54 13.13 13.69
N LEU A 253 10.59 13.59 12.44
CA LEU A 253 9.81 13.07 11.33
C LEU A 253 10.73 12.34 10.36
N ARG A 254 10.19 11.33 9.70
CA ARG A 254 10.84 10.79 8.51
C ARG A 254 10.32 11.53 7.29
N TYR A 255 11.22 12.21 6.59
CA TYR A 255 10.85 12.98 5.38
C TYR A 255 10.65 12.10 4.16
N GLY A 256 10.89 10.79 4.29
CA GLY A 256 10.94 9.82 3.20
C GLY A 256 12.26 9.06 3.21
N TYR A 257 12.35 7.98 2.42
CA TYR A 257 13.60 7.28 2.15
C TYR A 257 14.37 8.05 1.06
N HIS A 258 15.10 9.07 1.48
CA HIS A 258 15.83 9.96 0.57
C HIS A 258 17.33 9.85 0.74
N SER A 259 18.06 9.88 -0.38
CA SER A 259 19.51 9.94 -0.38
C SER A 259 20.02 11.28 0.14
N ASN A 260 21.27 11.30 0.63
CA ASN A 260 21.92 12.55 1.02
C ASN A 260 22.04 13.55 -0.14
N GLN A 261 22.15 13.07 -1.38
CA GLN A 261 22.09 13.92 -2.57
C GLN A 261 20.73 14.61 -2.69
N PHE A 262 19.64 13.87 -2.52
CA PHE A 262 18.29 14.42 -2.57
C PHE A 262 18.03 15.39 -1.42
N LEU A 263 18.37 15.00 -0.18
CA LEU A 263 18.24 15.86 1.01
C LEU A 263 19.02 17.17 0.83
N PHE A 264 20.24 17.10 0.30
CA PHE A 264 21.07 18.28 0.12
C PHE A 264 20.47 19.23 -0.93
N VAL A 265 20.02 18.69 -2.06
CA VAL A 265 19.55 19.49 -3.20
C VAL A 265 18.14 20.05 -2.98
N GLU A 266 17.22 19.26 -2.42
CA GLU A 266 15.82 19.64 -2.20
C GLU A 266 15.56 20.31 -0.84
N TYR A 267 16.26 19.89 0.23
CA TYR A 267 16.04 20.37 1.60
C TYR A 267 17.17 21.26 2.15
N GLY A 268 18.36 21.25 1.53
CA GLY A 268 19.49 22.07 1.95
C GLY A 268 20.28 21.52 3.15
N PHE A 269 20.17 20.22 3.44
CA PHE A 269 20.96 19.55 4.48
C PHE A 269 21.35 18.12 4.06
N SER A 270 22.36 17.55 4.70
CA SER A 270 22.74 16.14 4.56
C SER A 270 22.77 15.49 5.93
N SER A 271 22.27 14.26 6.03
CA SER A 271 22.36 13.47 7.25
C SER A 271 23.80 13.04 7.49
N ALA A 272 24.27 13.16 8.73
CA ALA A 272 25.54 12.58 9.14
C ALA A 272 25.40 11.05 9.11
N ILE A 273 26.42 10.37 8.58
CA ILE A 273 26.46 8.91 8.52
C ILE A 273 27.76 8.45 9.17
N SER A 274 27.64 7.46 10.04
CA SER A 274 28.72 6.77 10.70
C SER A 274 28.97 5.41 10.05
N GLU A 275 30.24 5.00 9.99
CA GLU A 275 30.61 3.66 9.50
C GLU A 275 29.94 2.56 10.32
N GLN A 276 29.87 2.76 11.65
CA GLN A 276 29.22 1.83 12.56
C GLN A 276 27.71 1.72 12.30
N GLY A 277 27.03 2.83 12.03
CA GLY A 277 25.59 2.85 11.73
C GLY A 277 25.25 2.14 10.41
N ILE A 278 26.09 2.28 9.38
CA ILE A 278 25.94 1.51 8.12
C ILE A 278 26.12 0.02 8.38
N LEU A 279 27.18 -0.37 9.11
CA LEU A 279 27.49 -1.78 9.40
C LEU A 279 26.41 -2.45 10.26
N CYS A 280 25.83 -1.72 11.21
CA CYS A 280 24.72 -2.20 12.03
C CYS A 280 23.38 -2.21 11.28
N GLY A 281 23.29 -1.58 10.11
CA GLY A 281 22.05 -1.44 9.34
C GLY A 281 21.09 -0.39 9.91
N ASP A 282 21.54 0.43 10.85
CA ASP A 282 20.74 1.49 11.47
C ASP A 282 20.72 2.75 10.60
N GLU A 283 21.79 2.98 9.83
CA GLU A 283 21.92 4.11 8.91
C GLU A 283 22.00 3.60 7.47
N HIS A 284 21.12 4.14 6.63
CA HIS A 284 21.03 3.76 5.22
C HIS A 284 21.50 4.93 4.37
N ASN A 285 22.40 4.66 3.44
CA ASN A 285 22.77 5.60 2.40
C ASN A 285 22.70 4.92 1.03
N ASP A 286 22.35 5.70 0.03
CA ASP A 286 22.24 5.27 -1.35
C ASP A 286 22.86 6.29 -2.30
N ILE A 287 23.32 5.77 -3.44
CA ILE A 287 23.89 6.58 -4.51
C ILE A 287 23.08 6.34 -5.78
N ASP A 288 22.58 7.42 -6.38
CA ASP A 288 21.99 7.38 -7.71
C ASP A 288 23.07 7.09 -8.75
N VAL A 289 23.00 5.92 -9.37
CA VAL A 289 23.90 5.50 -10.45
C VAL A 289 23.27 5.70 -11.82
N SER A 290 22.14 6.42 -11.91
CA SER A 290 21.39 6.51 -13.15
C SER A 290 22.20 7.02 -14.34
N PRO A 291 23.02 8.08 -14.23
CA PRO A 291 23.86 8.52 -15.35
C PRO A 291 24.81 7.44 -15.89
N VAL A 292 25.41 6.64 -15.00
CA VAL A 292 26.35 5.59 -15.42
C VAL A 292 25.61 4.50 -16.19
N VAL A 293 24.43 4.11 -15.69
CA VAL A 293 23.58 3.10 -16.34
C VAL A 293 23.01 3.65 -17.65
N GLU A 294 22.54 4.89 -17.69
CA GLU A 294 22.07 5.53 -18.93
C GLU A 294 23.15 5.52 -20.00
N ASP A 295 24.40 5.86 -19.65
CA ASP A 295 25.52 5.85 -20.58
C ASP A 295 25.89 4.42 -21.02
N LEU A 296 25.74 3.43 -20.13
CA LEU A 296 25.90 2.01 -20.43
C LEU A 296 24.88 1.51 -21.46
N PHE A 297 23.62 1.94 -21.37
CA PHE A 297 22.60 1.67 -22.39
C PHE A 297 22.90 2.43 -23.68
N LYS A 298 23.23 3.72 -23.61
CA LYS A 298 23.58 4.52 -24.81
C LYS A 298 24.76 3.93 -25.58
N SER A 299 25.74 3.34 -24.91
CA SER A 299 26.90 2.73 -25.57
C SER A 299 26.55 1.51 -26.45
N GLN A 300 25.35 0.94 -26.30
CA GLN A 300 24.82 -0.15 -27.14
C GLN A 300 24.07 0.36 -28.39
N GLY A 301 24.04 1.67 -28.64
CA GLY A 301 23.40 2.27 -29.82
C GLY A 301 21.91 1.94 -29.91
N ASP A 302 21.44 1.55 -31.09
CA ASP A 302 20.02 1.25 -31.37
C ASP A 302 19.46 0.15 -30.44
N PHE A 303 20.29 -0.83 -30.07
CA PHE A 303 19.89 -1.90 -29.16
C PHE A 303 19.66 -1.38 -27.73
N GLY A 304 20.50 -0.44 -27.30
CA GLY A 304 20.35 0.26 -26.03
C GLY A 304 19.06 1.08 -25.94
N GLU A 305 18.73 1.83 -27.01
CA GLU A 305 17.47 2.58 -27.08
C GLU A 305 16.25 1.64 -27.10
N TRP A 306 16.33 0.50 -27.80
CA TRP A 306 15.27 -0.51 -27.76
C TRP A 306 15.05 -1.08 -26.35
N MET A 307 16.12 -1.44 -25.63
CA MET A 307 15.98 -1.93 -24.24
C MET A 307 15.43 -0.85 -23.31
N LYS A 308 15.83 0.40 -23.51
CA LYS A 308 15.29 1.55 -22.80
C LYS A 308 13.79 1.71 -23.02
N GLU A 309 13.30 1.56 -24.24
CA GLU A 309 11.86 1.56 -24.52
C GLU A 309 11.14 0.44 -23.76
N ARG A 310 11.68 -0.79 -23.74
CA ARG A 310 11.09 -1.90 -22.97
C ARG A 310 11.06 -1.59 -21.46
N LEU A 311 12.16 -1.08 -20.91
CA LEU A 311 12.22 -0.67 -19.50
C LEU A 311 11.25 0.49 -19.18
N LEU A 312 11.02 1.40 -20.12
CA LEU A 312 10.03 2.48 -19.96
C LEU A 312 8.61 1.93 -19.95
N GLU A 313 8.26 1.02 -20.87
CA GLU A 313 6.95 0.37 -20.93
C GLU A 313 6.65 -0.43 -19.65
N GLU A 314 7.65 -1.12 -19.12
CA GLU A 314 7.54 -1.94 -17.91
C GLU A 314 7.76 -1.13 -16.61
N GLY A 315 8.03 0.17 -16.73
CA GLY A 315 8.16 1.08 -15.59
C GLY A 315 9.48 0.96 -14.80
N TYR A 316 10.51 0.31 -15.33
CA TYR A 316 11.82 0.08 -14.69
C TYR A 316 12.95 1.00 -15.16
N TRP A 317 12.69 1.91 -16.10
CA TRP A 317 13.69 2.89 -16.55
C TRP A 317 13.97 3.97 -15.49
N GLY A 318 15.25 4.25 -15.22
CA GLY A 318 15.70 5.28 -14.27
C GLY A 318 15.45 4.94 -12.80
N GLY A 319 15.94 5.81 -11.90
CA GLY A 319 15.82 5.61 -10.45
C GLY A 319 16.67 4.44 -9.96
N TRP A 320 17.85 4.28 -10.54
CA TRP A 320 18.76 3.18 -10.24
C TRP A 320 19.73 3.58 -9.14
N THR A 321 19.75 2.82 -8.06
CA THR A 321 20.50 3.17 -6.85
C THR A 321 21.34 1.99 -6.36
N LEU A 322 22.48 2.30 -5.75
CA LEU A 322 23.27 1.36 -4.97
C LEU A 322 23.09 1.69 -3.49
N HIS A 323 22.74 0.69 -2.69
CA HIS A 323 22.48 0.82 -1.26
C HIS A 323 23.67 0.30 -0.44
N SER A 324 24.02 1.03 0.61
CA SER A 324 25.12 0.67 1.53
C SER A 324 24.71 -0.34 2.61
N ALA A 325 23.41 -0.42 2.93
CA ALA A 325 22.86 -1.26 3.99
C ALA A 325 21.58 -2.00 3.51
N PRO A 326 21.41 -3.29 3.85
CA PRO A 326 22.36 -4.14 4.58
C PRO A 326 23.67 -4.36 3.80
N ALA A 327 24.77 -4.55 4.54
CA ALA A 327 26.05 -4.90 3.96
C ALA A 327 26.04 -6.37 3.45
N PRO A 328 26.75 -6.69 2.36
CA PRO A 328 27.53 -5.78 1.52
C PRO A 328 26.66 -4.87 0.65
N ALA A 329 27.24 -3.79 0.14
CA ALA A 329 26.52 -2.88 -0.75
C ALA A 329 25.89 -3.62 -1.92
N HIS A 330 24.64 -3.28 -2.25
CA HIS A 330 23.83 -4.03 -3.22
C HIS A 330 22.98 -3.11 -4.09
N PRO A 331 22.63 -3.54 -5.31
CA PRO A 331 21.79 -2.76 -6.22
C PRO A 331 20.34 -2.74 -5.77
N SER A 332 19.64 -1.65 -6.10
CA SER A 332 18.19 -1.61 -5.99
C SER A 332 17.52 -2.59 -6.95
N TYR A 333 16.29 -2.97 -6.64
CA TYR A 333 15.52 -3.88 -7.51
C TYR A 333 15.39 -3.37 -8.95
N ARG A 334 15.23 -2.05 -9.12
CA ARG A 334 15.19 -1.42 -10.45
C ARG A 334 16.52 -1.58 -11.18
N LEU A 335 17.64 -1.41 -10.46
CA LEU A 335 18.98 -1.50 -11.03
C LEU A 335 19.30 -2.94 -11.47
N ILE A 336 19.07 -3.93 -10.61
CA ILE A 336 19.32 -5.33 -10.97
C ILE A 336 18.41 -5.77 -12.12
N THR A 337 17.15 -5.31 -12.15
CA THR A 337 16.21 -5.59 -13.24
C THR A 337 16.68 -5.03 -14.58
N ALA A 338 17.19 -3.80 -14.59
CA ALA A 338 17.75 -3.18 -15.79
C ALA A 338 19.05 -3.87 -16.24
N LEU A 339 19.96 -4.19 -15.32
CA LEU A 339 21.21 -4.88 -15.64
C LEU A 339 20.98 -6.32 -16.14
N ARG A 340 20.00 -7.03 -15.58
CA ARG A 340 19.58 -8.36 -16.07
C ARG A 340 19.13 -8.29 -17.53
N LEU A 341 18.31 -7.29 -17.89
CA LEU A 341 17.91 -7.07 -19.28
C LEU A 341 19.13 -6.76 -20.16
N TYR A 342 19.98 -5.84 -19.69
CA TYR A 342 21.18 -5.43 -20.41
C TYR A 342 22.08 -6.62 -20.76
N HIS A 343 22.30 -7.52 -19.79
CA HIS A 343 23.14 -8.70 -19.96
C HIS A 343 22.41 -9.91 -20.55
N ALA A 344 21.09 -9.82 -20.78
CA ALA A 344 20.34 -10.89 -21.45
C ALA A 344 20.72 -11.00 -22.93
N PHE A 345 21.35 -9.95 -23.47
CA PHE A 345 21.77 -9.88 -24.86
C PHE A 345 23.30 -9.71 -24.94
N PRO A 346 24.04 -10.69 -25.51
CA PRO A 346 25.49 -10.60 -25.61
C PRO A 346 25.94 -9.46 -26.54
N ALA A 347 27.04 -8.80 -26.18
CA ALA A 347 27.64 -7.75 -26.99
C ALA A 347 28.00 -8.29 -28.39
N GLY A 348 27.45 -7.68 -29.44
CA GLY A 348 27.71 -8.07 -30.84
C GLY A 348 26.63 -8.95 -31.48
N ALA A 349 25.47 -9.15 -30.85
CA ALA A 349 24.29 -9.69 -31.54
C ALA A 349 23.87 -8.74 -32.67
N GLY A 350 24.30 -9.06 -33.89
CA GLY A 350 24.14 -8.20 -35.06
C GLY A 350 22.67 -8.00 -35.44
N LYS A 351 22.28 -6.72 -35.62
CA LYS A 351 20.98 -6.21 -36.12
C LYS A 351 19.72 -6.79 -35.45
N LEU A 352 18.76 -5.90 -35.21
CA LEU A 352 17.43 -6.15 -34.62
C LEU A 352 16.51 -7.07 -35.49
N GLU A 353 17.07 -7.92 -36.35
CA GLU A 353 16.34 -8.67 -37.40
C GLU A 353 15.97 -10.11 -37.01
N SER A 354 16.29 -10.63 -35.82
CA SER A 354 15.65 -11.84 -35.26
C SER A 354 14.68 -11.51 -34.12
N THR A 355 13.50 -11.00 -34.49
CA THR A 355 12.42 -10.66 -33.54
C THR A 355 11.93 -11.84 -32.71
N THR A 356 12.10 -13.08 -33.19
CA THR A 356 11.64 -14.30 -32.50
C THR A 356 12.47 -14.64 -31.26
N ASP A 357 13.78 -14.44 -31.29
CA ASP A 357 14.65 -14.72 -30.14
C ASP A 357 14.56 -13.59 -29.08
N SER A 358 14.35 -12.35 -29.54
CA SER A 358 14.26 -11.18 -28.66
C SER A 358 13.02 -11.20 -27.77
N GLU A 359 11.85 -11.55 -28.32
CA GLU A 359 10.62 -11.68 -27.52
C GLU A 359 10.69 -12.87 -26.55
N ALA A 360 11.30 -13.99 -26.94
CA ALA A 360 11.50 -15.13 -26.05
C ALA A 360 12.39 -14.76 -24.84
N ILE A 361 13.46 -14.00 -25.06
CA ILE A 361 14.33 -13.50 -23.99
C ILE A 361 13.57 -12.52 -23.09
N LEU A 362 12.78 -11.61 -23.67
CA LEU A 362 11.93 -10.69 -22.91
C LEU A 362 10.91 -11.41 -22.04
N ASP A 363 10.28 -12.48 -22.53
CA ASP A 363 9.32 -13.27 -21.74
C ASP A 363 10.02 -13.98 -20.57
N VAL A 364 11.25 -14.46 -20.75
CA VAL A 364 12.05 -15.00 -19.64
C VAL A 364 12.40 -13.91 -18.62
N TRP A 365 12.84 -12.73 -19.08
CA TRP A 365 13.13 -11.59 -18.20
C TRP A 365 11.86 -11.14 -17.44
N ARG A 366 10.70 -11.06 -18.10
CA ARG A 366 9.40 -10.77 -17.46
C ARG A 366 9.04 -11.82 -16.43
N GLY A 367 9.29 -13.09 -16.70
CA GLY A 367 9.12 -14.17 -15.73
C GLY A 367 9.94 -13.94 -14.45
N VAL A 368 11.16 -13.41 -14.57
CA VAL A 368 11.97 -13.03 -13.40
C VAL A 368 11.38 -11.81 -12.68
N VAL A 369 11.01 -10.78 -13.44
CA VAL A 369 10.43 -9.54 -12.88
C VAL A 369 9.11 -9.78 -12.15
N ASN A 370 8.29 -10.72 -12.64
CA ASN A 370 7.02 -11.12 -12.04
C ASN A 370 7.16 -12.14 -10.90
N GLY A 371 8.39 -12.61 -10.61
CA GLY A 371 8.66 -13.61 -9.59
C GLY A 371 8.25 -15.04 -9.97
N GLU A 372 7.96 -15.30 -11.26
CA GLU A 372 7.71 -16.64 -11.81
C GLU A 372 9.02 -17.45 -11.92
N ARG A 373 10.16 -16.75 -12.00
CA ARG A 373 11.52 -17.32 -12.06
C ARG A 373 12.47 -16.57 -11.13
N ALA A 374 13.50 -17.24 -10.64
CA ALA A 374 14.51 -16.64 -9.77
C ALA A 374 15.58 -15.85 -10.53
N SER A 375 15.95 -16.32 -11.72
CA SER A 375 16.99 -15.75 -12.59
C SER A 375 16.72 -16.02 -14.07
N ILE A 376 17.43 -15.31 -14.96
CA ILE A 376 17.35 -15.51 -16.42
C ILE A 376 18.18 -16.74 -16.81
N SER A 377 19.47 -16.73 -16.43
CA SER A 377 20.41 -17.86 -16.55
C SER A 377 21.56 -17.66 -15.58
N ASP A 378 22.34 -18.72 -15.30
CA ASP A 378 23.51 -18.62 -14.42
C ASP A 378 24.56 -17.66 -15.01
N GLU A 379 24.72 -17.59 -16.33
CA GLU A 379 25.65 -16.66 -17.00
C GLU A 379 25.22 -15.20 -16.91
N ASN A 380 23.91 -14.94 -16.87
CA ASN A 380 23.36 -13.59 -16.70
C ASN A 380 23.53 -13.08 -15.26
N GLU A 381 23.43 -13.98 -14.27
CA GLU A 381 23.65 -13.67 -12.85
C GLU A 381 25.13 -13.69 -12.46
N MET A 382 26.00 -14.28 -13.30
CA MET A 382 27.43 -14.22 -13.08
C MET A 382 27.89 -12.76 -13.12
N PRO A 383 28.69 -12.32 -12.13
CA PRO A 383 29.29 -11.00 -12.16
C PRO A 383 30.33 -10.97 -13.29
N ASN A 384 29.90 -10.66 -14.51
CA ASN A 384 30.81 -10.13 -15.51
C ASN A 384 31.23 -8.75 -15.00
N ALA A 385 32.29 -8.74 -14.19
CA ALA A 385 32.95 -7.60 -13.59
C ALA A 385 33.65 -6.71 -14.63
N VAL A 386 33.00 -6.43 -15.76
CA VAL A 386 33.53 -5.65 -16.87
C VAL A 386 32.41 -4.78 -17.45
N ALA A 387 32.09 -3.67 -16.77
CA ALA A 387 31.45 -2.50 -17.42
C ALA A 387 31.50 -1.22 -16.59
N VAL A 388 31.57 -1.28 -15.25
CA VAL A 388 31.58 -0.06 -14.40
C VAL A 388 32.99 0.48 -14.15
N GLN A 389 34.06 -0.21 -14.59
CA GLN A 389 35.45 0.13 -14.25
C GLN A 389 36.31 0.72 -15.37
N GLN A 390 35.76 1.15 -16.50
CA GLN A 390 36.55 1.81 -17.56
C GLN A 390 35.87 3.07 -18.09
N GLY A 391 35.79 4.11 -17.25
CA GLY A 391 35.76 5.50 -17.74
C GLY A 391 37.18 5.96 -18.09
N PRO A 392 37.37 6.82 -19.10
CA PRO A 392 38.71 7.16 -19.60
C PRO A 392 39.46 8.00 -18.57
N THR A 393 40.47 7.42 -17.93
CA THR A 393 41.44 8.16 -17.12
C THR A 393 42.26 9.05 -18.05
N SER A 394 41.96 10.35 -18.04
CA SER A 394 42.93 11.35 -18.48
C SER A 394 44.12 11.32 -17.51
N HIS A 395 45.31 11.26 -18.09
CA HIS A 395 46.57 11.32 -17.38
C HIS A 395 46.63 12.51 -16.42
N HIS A 396 46.64 12.26 -15.11
CA HIS A 396 47.59 12.92 -14.24
C HIS A 396 47.90 12.08 -12.99
N ARG A 397 49.20 11.88 -12.86
CA ARG A 397 49.96 11.13 -11.88
C ARG A 397 49.95 11.86 -10.54
N THR A 398 49.48 11.19 -9.49
CA THR A 398 50.07 11.29 -8.15
C THR A 398 49.79 10.01 -7.40
N GLU A 399 50.89 9.28 -7.19
CA GLU A 399 51.05 8.11 -6.34
C GLU A 399 50.71 8.45 -4.87
N GLU A 400 50.48 7.39 -4.08
CA GLU A 400 50.27 7.35 -2.62
C GLU A 400 48.83 7.33 -2.09
N ARG A 401 48.19 6.17 -2.21
CA ARG A 401 47.62 5.39 -1.08
C ARG A 401 46.93 4.13 -1.61
N ALA A 402 47.74 3.22 -2.13
CA ALA A 402 47.34 1.87 -2.51
C ALA A 402 47.74 0.88 -1.41
N HIS A 403 47.09 0.97 -0.25
CA HIS A 403 47.07 -0.11 0.74
C HIS A 403 45.75 -0.02 1.50
N LEU A 404 45.06 -1.16 1.64
CA LEU A 404 43.75 -1.37 2.29
C LEU A 404 42.51 -1.49 1.36
N LEU A 405 42.59 -2.32 0.32
CA LEU A 405 41.41 -3.04 -0.17
C LEU A 405 41.72 -4.55 -0.09
N PRO A 406 40.96 -5.36 0.66
CA PRO A 406 41.17 -6.79 0.69
C PRO A 406 40.77 -7.40 -0.66
N SER A 407 41.67 -8.21 -1.20
CA SER A 407 41.44 -9.13 -2.31
C SER A 407 40.31 -10.11 -1.99
N PHE A 408 39.25 -10.11 -2.79
CA PHE A 408 38.22 -11.16 -2.80
C PHE A 408 38.84 -12.46 -3.34
N THR A 409 39.44 -13.25 -2.45
CA THR A 409 39.77 -14.66 -2.72
C THR A 409 38.58 -15.53 -2.34
N SER A 410 38.21 -16.41 -3.28
CA SER A 410 37.21 -17.46 -3.14
C SER A 410 37.37 -18.27 -1.84
N HIS A 411 36.39 -18.16 -0.95
CA HIS A 411 36.12 -19.17 0.07
C HIS A 411 34.72 -19.73 -0.18
N SER A 412 34.63 -21.06 -0.12
CA SER A 412 33.43 -21.86 -0.34
C SER A 412 32.25 -21.33 0.48
N PRO A 413 31.00 -21.47 0.00
CA PRO A 413 29.85 -20.95 0.72
C PRO A 413 29.63 -21.77 1.99
N SER A 414 30.06 -21.25 3.13
CA SER A 414 29.39 -21.56 4.39
C SER A 414 28.08 -20.76 4.38
N THR A 415 26.99 -21.45 4.10
CA THR A 415 25.61 -20.98 4.23
C THR A 415 25.41 -20.36 5.62
N PHE A 416 25.38 -19.03 5.67
CA PHE A 416 24.94 -18.27 6.84
C PHE A 416 23.65 -17.55 6.47
N THR A 417 22.53 -18.17 6.83
CA THR A 417 21.18 -17.63 6.69
C THR A 417 20.98 -16.45 7.65
N PHE A 418 20.62 -15.29 7.13
CA PHE A 418 20.20 -14.13 7.92
C PHE A 418 18.74 -14.36 8.40
N ASN A 419 18.56 -14.56 9.71
CA ASN A 419 17.23 -14.62 10.33
C ASN A 419 16.72 -13.21 10.62
N MET A 420 15.82 -12.72 9.77
CA MET A 420 14.86 -11.68 10.13
C MET A 420 13.79 -12.35 11.00
N ALA A 421 13.67 -12.03 12.29
CA ALA A 421 12.60 -12.59 13.12
C ALA A 421 11.27 -11.86 12.87
N ILE A 422 10.77 -11.96 11.62
CA ILE A 422 9.34 -12.21 11.42
C ILE A 422 9.12 -13.53 12.13
N GLU A 423 8.24 -13.59 13.15
CA GLU A 423 7.91 -14.91 13.73
C GLU A 423 7.58 -15.84 12.56
N PRO A 424 8.35 -16.93 12.38
CA PRO A 424 8.31 -17.69 11.14
C PRO A 424 6.87 -18.15 10.92
N LEU A 425 6.45 -18.25 9.65
CA LEU A 425 5.22 -18.95 9.30
C LEU A 425 5.25 -20.32 9.99
N LEU A 426 4.22 -20.64 10.80
CA LEU A 426 4.22 -21.81 11.69
C LEU A 426 5.15 -21.69 12.91
N GLY A 427 5.38 -20.48 13.40
CA GLY A 427 6.29 -20.21 14.52
C GLY A 427 5.77 -20.74 15.85
N THR A 428 4.45 -20.75 16.05
CA THR A 428 3.84 -21.32 17.27
C THR A 428 3.51 -22.80 17.11
N THR A 429 3.52 -23.53 18.21
CA THR A 429 3.13 -24.95 18.23
C THR A 429 1.67 -25.12 17.81
N ALA A 430 0.81 -24.15 18.11
CA ALA A 430 -0.59 -24.15 17.70
C ALA A 430 -0.74 -24.02 16.18
N GLN A 431 0.03 -23.13 15.54
CA GLN A 431 0.03 -22.98 14.07
C GLN A 431 0.50 -24.26 13.37
N ARG A 432 1.61 -24.87 13.86
CA ARG A 432 2.12 -26.15 13.35
C ARG A 432 1.13 -27.29 13.51
N ALA A 433 0.50 -27.38 14.68
CA ALA A 433 -0.46 -28.43 14.97
C ALA A 433 -1.76 -28.29 14.16
N TYR A 434 -2.26 -27.05 13.98
CA TYR A 434 -3.44 -26.79 13.16
C TYR A 434 -3.18 -27.15 11.69
N PHE A 435 -2.11 -26.64 11.10
CA PHE A 435 -1.74 -26.94 9.71
C PHE A 435 -1.41 -28.42 9.51
N GLY A 436 -0.63 -29.02 10.41
CA GLY A 436 -0.25 -30.42 10.35
C GLY A 436 -1.44 -31.38 10.46
N THR A 437 -2.47 -31.01 11.23
CA THR A 437 -3.71 -31.80 11.35
C THR A 437 -4.45 -31.86 10.02
N VAL A 438 -4.61 -30.71 9.34
CA VAL A 438 -5.29 -30.65 8.03
C VAL A 438 -4.49 -31.40 6.96
N VAL A 439 -3.16 -31.22 6.92
CA VAL A 439 -2.31 -31.94 5.95
C VAL A 439 -2.37 -33.46 6.16
N LEU A 440 -2.25 -33.92 7.42
CA LEU A 440 -2.30 -35.35 7.72
C LEU A 440 -3.66 -35.95 7.38
N GLN A 441 -4.75 -35.27 7.73
CA GLN A 441 -6.10 -35.71 7.39
C GLN A 441 -6.32 -35.73 5.88
N ALA A 442 -5.91 -34.69 5.15
CA ALA A 442 -6.04 -34.64 3.69
C ALA A 442 -5.30 -35.80 3.00
N ILE A 443 -4.10 -36.16 3.45
CA ILE A 443 -3.35 -37.32 2.92
C ILE A 443 -4.15 -38.62 3.10
N VAL A 444 -4.67 -38.85 4.31
CA VAL A 444 -5.44 -40.07 4.62
C VAL A 444 -6.71 -40.10 3.79
N VAL A 445 -7.44 -38.99 3.70
CA VAL A 445 -8.71 -38.89 2.99
C VAL A 445 -8.53 -39.04 1.47
N LEU A 446 -7.53 -38.37 0.88
CA LEU A 446 -7.21 -38.52 -0.54
C LEU A 446 -6.82 -39.95 -0.90
N ALA A 447 -6.10 -40.65 -0.01
CA ALA A 447 -5.79 -42.06 -0.20
C ALA A 447 -7.05 -42.93 -0.18
N MET A 448 -7.97 -42.72 0.77
CA MET A 448 -9.23 -43.47 0.85
C MET A 448 -10.15 -43.21 -0.36
N VAL A 449 -10.21 -41.96 -0.82
CA VAL A 449 -10.97 -41.56 -2.02
C VAL A 449 -10.35 -42.17 -3.28
N GLY A 450 -9.01 -42.14 -3.41
CA GLY A 450 -8.29 -42.74 -4.53
C GLY A 450 -8.47 -44.25 -4.62
N VAL A 451 -8.36 -44.96 -3.49
CA VAL A 451 -8.61 -46.42 -3.42
C VAL A 451 -10.07 -46.74 -3.78
N THR A 452 -11.02 -45.95 -3.28
CA THR A 452 -12.45 -46.09 -3.61
C THR A 452 -12.68 -45.91 -5.11
N PHE A 453 -12.10 -44.87 -5.71
CA PHE A 453 -12.21 -44.63 -7.15
C PHE A 453 -11.61 -45.78 -7.97
N GLY A 454 -10.41 -46.26 -7.60
CA GLY A 454 -9.76 -47.38 -8.28
C GLY A 454 -10.60 -48.66 -8.27
N MET A 455 -11.13 -49.06 -7.10
CA MET A 455 -11.98 -50.25 -6.99
C MET A 455 -13.27 -50.14 -7.81
N VAL A 456 -13.84 -48.94 -7.91
CA VAL A 456 -15.05 -48.70 -8.70
C VAL A 456 -14.74 -48.71 -10.20
N ALA A 457 -13.63 -48.08 -10.61
CA ALA A 457 -13.19 -48.02 -12.01
C ALA A 457 -12.81 -49.41 -12.55
N ASP A 458 -12.25 -50.29 -11.72
CA ASP A 458 -11.95 -51.68 -12.09
C ASP A 458 -13.21 -52.54 -12.23
N GLY A 459 -14.28 -52.20 -11.50
CA GLY A 459 -15.52 -52.98 -11.45
C GLY A 459 -16.57 -52.56 -12.47
N VAL A 460 -16.51 -51.34 -13.00
CA VAL A 460 -17.56 -50.77 -13.86
C VAL A 460 -16.98 -49.83 -14.91
N GLU A 461 -17.45 -49.94 -16.16
CA GLU A 461 -17.09 -49.00 -17.22
C GLU A 461 -17.80 -47.65 -17.03
N LEU A 462 -17.05 -46.68 -16.51
CA LEU A 462 -17.54 -45.35 -16.07
C LEU A 462 -18.10 -44.47 -17.21
N SER A 463 -17.82 -44.80 -18.47
CA SER A 463 -18.15 -44.02 -19.67
C SER A 463 -19.51 -44.36 -20.29
N GLU A 464 -20.08 -45.54 -20.03
CA GLU A 464 -21.26 -46.03 -20.77
C GLU A 464 -22.61 -45.65 -20.14
N SER A 465 -22.75 -45.66 -18.81
CA SER A 465 -24.04 -45.40 -18.14
C SER A 465 -24.09 -44.06 -17.43
N LEU A 466 -25.16 -43.29 -17.67
CA LEU A 466 -25.40 -41.97 -17.05
C LEU A 466 -25.35 -42.00 -15.51
N LYS A 467 -25.64 -43.17 -14.91
CA LYS A 467 -25.65 -43.37 -13.45
C LYS A 467 -24.25 -43.54 -12.84
N TYR A 468 -23.28 -44.05 -13.62
CA TYR A 468 -21.90 -44.22 -13.16
C TYR A 468 -21.04 -42.98 -13.45
N LYS A 469 -21.44 -42.14 -14.42
CA LYS A 469 -20.75 -40.88 -14.76
C LYS A 469 -20.69 -39.86 -13.62
N THR A 470 -21.63 -39.88 -12.69
CA THR A 470 -21.72 -38.91 -11.59
C THR A 470 -20.77 -39.24 -10.43
N LEU A 471 -20.39 -40.51 -10.26
CA LEU A 471 -19.59 -40.98 -9.15
C LEU A 471 -18.11 -40.48 -9.19
N PRO A 472 -17.40 -40.51 -10.33
CA PRO A 472 -16.09 -39.86 -10.48
C PRO A 472 -16.13 -38.36 -10.21
N CYS A 473 -17.21 -37.69 -10.62
CA CYS A 473 -17.39 -36.26 -10.42
C CYS A 473 -17.49 -35.91 -8.92
N TYR A 474 -18.28 -36.66 -8.14
CA TYR A 474 -18.38 -36.45 -6.69
C TYR A 474 -17.08 -36.75 -5.95
N LEU A 475 -16.36 -37.82 -6.34
CA LEU A 475 -15.06 -38.16 -5.74
C LEU A 475 -13.98 -37.11 -6.09
N ALA A 476 -13.96 -36.59 -7.32
CA ALA A 476 -13.02 -35.57 -7.75
C ALA A 476 -13.28 -34.21 -7.11
N LEU A 477 -14.55 -33.78 -7.02
CA LEU A 477 -14.92 -32.55 -6.32
C LEU A 477 -14.54 -32.60 -4.84
N PHE A 478 -14.73 -33.77 -4.21
CA PHE A 478 -14.34 -33.98 -2.83
C PHE A 478 -12.81 -33.92 -2.65
N ALA A 479 -12.04 -34.56 -3.54
CA ALA A 479 -10.58 -34.48 -3.53
C ALA A 479 -10.05 -33.06 -3.76
N LEU A 480 -10.68 -32.29 -4.65
CA LEU A 480 -10.31 -30.89 -4.88
C LEU A 480 -10.62 -30.02 -3.65
N ALA A 481 -11.71 -30.29 -2.95
CA ALA A 481 -12.10 -29.55 -1.75
C ALA A 481 -11.09 -29.76 -0.61
N GLU A 482 -10.54 -30.97 -0.46
CA GLU A 482 -9.46 -31.29 0.49
C GLU A 482 -8.16 -30.53 0.17
N ILE A 483 -7.77 -30.48 -1.11
CA ILE A 483 -6.59 -29.71 -1.54
C ILE A 483 -6.81 -28.21 -1.30
N PHE A 484 -8.01 -27.71 -1.63
CA PHE A 484 -8.37 -26.31 -1.40
C PHE A 484 -8.31 -25.94 0.08
N GLU A 485 -8.77 -26.82 0.97
CA GLU A 485 -8.70 -26.59 2.41
C GLU A 485 -7.25 -26.41 2.91
N VAL A 486 -6.32 -27.27 2.47
CA VAL A 486 -4.90 -27.16 2.83
C VAL A 486 -4.31 -25.82 2.39
N LEU A 487 -4.61 -25.39 1.16
CA LEU A 487 -4.13 -24.12 0.61
C LEU A 487 -4.71 -22.92 1.38
N MET A 488 -6.00 -22.97 1.73
CA MET A 488 -6.65 -21.89 2.47
C MET A 488 -6.17 -21.79 3.91
N VAL A 489 -5.82 -22.90 4.57
CA VAL A 489 -5.21 -22.88 5.91
C VAL A 489 -3.83 -22.24 5.86
N PHE A 490 -3.03 -22.58 4.85
CA PHE A 490 -1.72 -21.95 4.66
C PHE A 490 -1.85 -20.43 4.50
N ASP A 491 -2.78 -19.98 3.66
CA ASP A 491 -3.05 -18.56 3.44
C ASP A 491 -3.56 -17.86 4.71
N ALA A 492 -4.53 -18.46 5.41
CA ALA A 492 -5.10 -17.92 6.65
C ALA A 492 -4.05 -17.75 7.76
N LEU A 493 -3.14 -18.71 7.90
CA LEU A 493 -2.04 -18.65 8.87
C LEU A 493 -0.96 -17.66 8.46
N ARG A 494 -0.65 -17.55 7.15
CA ARG A 494 0.29 -16.55 6.62
C ARG A 494 -0.20 -15.12 6.84
N LEU A 495 -1.48 -14.87 6.60
CA LEU A 495 -2.09 -13.55 6.73
C LEU A 495 -2.59 -13.24 8.16
N ARG A 496 -2.41 -14.17 9.11
CA ARG A 496 -2.92 -14.05 10.49
C ARG A 496 -4.42 -13.72 10.54
N ASN A 497 -5.20 -14.26 9.61
CA ASN A 497 -6.60 -13.93 9.43
C ASN A 497 -7.52 -14.89 10.21
N ILE A 498 -7.98 -14.45 11.39
CA ILE A 498 -8.85 -15.27 12.26
C ILE A 498 -10.22 -15.55 11.64
N ILE A 499 -10.76 -14.63 10.84
CA ILE A 499 -12.06 -14.81 10.17
C ILE A 499 -11.98 -15.94 9.15
N GLN A 500 -10.87 -16.01 8.41
CA GLN A 500 -10.61 -17.09 7.46
C GLN A 500 -10.45 -18.44 8.16
N LEU A 501 -9.84 -18.50 9.35
CA LEU A 501 -9.75 -19.73 10.16
C LEU A 501 -11.11 -20.25 10.64
N PHE A 502 -12.04 -19.35 11.04
CA PHE A 502 -13.43 -19.75 11.32
C PHE A 502 -14.13 -20.26 10.06
N GLY A 503 -13.95 -19.58 8.93
CA GLY A 503 -14.49 -20.00 7.65
C GLY A 503 -14.01 -21.40 7.26
N ILE A 504 -12.73 -21.70 7.47
CA ILE A 504 -12.15 -23.02 7.22
C ILE A 504 -12.73 -24.07 8.18
N THR A 505 -12.85 -23.78 9.47
CA THR A 505 -13.43 -24.76 10.41
C THR A 505 -14.89 -25.09 10.07
N ALA A 506 -15.67 -24.10 9.61
CA ALA A 506 -17.02 -24.30 9.12
C ALA A 506 -17.03 -25.11 7.80
N PHE A 507 -16.09 -24.85 6.90
CA PHE A 507 -15.90 -25.62 5.67
C PHE A 507 -15.55 -27.08 5.98
N HIS A 508 -14.69 -27.34 6.95
CA HIS A 508 -14.33 -28.68 7.41
C HIS A 508 -15.53 -29.46 7.97
N LEU A 509 -16.41 -28.79 8.73
CA LEU A 509 -17.67 -29.37 9.18
C LEU A 509 -18.59 -29.72 7.99
N ALA A 510 -18.65 -28.86 6.97
CA ALA A 510 -19.39 -29.13 5.75
C ALA A 510 -18.82 -30.33 4.98
N LEU A 511 -17.48 -30.48 4.93
CA LEU A 511 -16.81 -31.64 4.35
C LEU A 511 -17.16 -32.94 5.08
N MET A 512 -17.24 -32.91 6.42
CA MET A 512 -17.69 -34.07 7.20
C MET A 512 -19.12 -34.50 6.82
N VAL A 513 -20.04 -33.54 6.68
CA VAL A 513 -21.43 -33.81 6.27
C VAL A 513 -21.48 -34.34 4.84
N MET A 514 -20.72 -33.75 3.92
CA MET A 514 -20.62 -34.20 2.54
C MET A 514 -20.06 -35.63 2.45
N ALA A 515 -19.02 -35.94 3.22
CA ALA A 515 -18.45 -37.29 3.31
C ALA A 515 -19.47 -38.32 3.84
N ALA A 516 -20.27 -37.95 4.83
CA ALA A 516 -21.34 -38.82 5.35
C ALA A 516 -22.43 -39.07 4.31
N ILE A 517 -22.84 -38.04 3.57
CA ILE A 517 -23.83 -38.15 2.47
C ILE A 517 -23.27 -39.01 1.33
N GLN A 518 -21.98 -38.89 1.03
CA GLN A 518 -21.31 -39.60 -0.06
C GLN A 518 -21.39 -41.13 0.06
N VAL A 519 -21.44 -41.67 1.30
CA VAL A 519 -21.68 -43.11 1.54
C VAL A 519 -23.02 -43.54 0.93
N GLY A 520 -24.08 -42.76 1.16
CA GLY A 520 -25.44 -43.02 0.65
C GLY A 520 -25.55 -42.80 -0.86
N GLN A 521 -24.90 -41.78 -1.39
CA GLN A 521 -24.85 -41.51 -2.84
C GLN A 521 -24.15 -42.64 -3.59
N THR A 522 -23.00 -43.12 -3.07
CA THR A 522 -22.26 -44.24 -3.66
C THR A 522 -23.06 -45.53 -3.61
N ARG A 523 -23.78 -45.80 -2.52
CA ARG A 523 -24.70 -46.94 -2.44
C ARG A 523 -25.79 -46.87 -3.50
N THR A 524 -26.41 -45.70 -3.67
CA THR A 524 -27.51 -45.51 -4.62
C THR A 524 -27.05 -45.61 -6.07
N ALA A 525 -25.80 -45.23 -6.35
CA ALA A 525 -25.20 -45.35 -7.68
C ALA A 525 -24.85 -46.81 -8.02
N LEU A 526 -24.30 -47.56 -7.06
CA LEU A 526 -23.87 -48.95 -7.29
C LEU A 526 -25.02 -49.96 -7.15
N VAL A 527 -25.84 -49.84 -6.11
CA VAL A 527 -26.90 -50.79 -5.74
C VAL A 527 -28.26 -50.28 -6.19
N TRP A 528 -28.78 -50.82 -7.30
CA TRP A 528 -30.07 -50.40 -7.86
C TRP A 528 -31.04 -51.55 -8.18
N ARG A 529 -30.59 -52.81 -8.15
CA ARG A 529 -31.47 -53.97 -8.26
C ARG A 529 -32.23 -54.17 -6.94
N SER A 530 -33.49 -54.57 -7.02
CA SER A 530 -34.29 -54.86 -5.82
C SER A 530 -33.86 -56.17 -5.17
N ALA A 531 -34.07 -56.30 -3.86
CA ALA A 531 -33.74 -57.52 -3.11
C ALA A 531 -34.40 -58.78 -3.71
N ALA A 532 -35.64 -58.66 -4.22
CA ALA A 532 -36.33 -59.76 -4.89
C ALA A 532 -35.65 -60.20 -6.19
N ARG A 533 -35.05 -59.28 -6.96
CA ARG A 533 -34.29 -59.63 -8.17
C ARG A 533 -32.93 -60.24 -7.83
N CYS A 534 -32.27 -59.69 -6.82
CA CYS A 534 -30.98 -60.20 -6.35
C CYS A 534 -31.07 -61.60 -5.70
N ALA A 535 -32.25 -62.02 -5.25
CA ALA A 535 -32.49 -63.38 -4.75
C ALA A 535 -32.61 -64.43 -5.87
N VAL A 536 -32.86 -64.01 -7.11
CA VAL A 536 -33.04 -64.89 -8.27
C VAL A 536 -31.82 -64.83 -9.20
N ASP A 537 -31.26 -63.64 -9.40
CA ASP A 537 -30.09 -63.38 -10.26
C ASP A 537 -29.14 -62.39 -9.55
N PHE A 538 -28.10 -62.94 -8.91
CA PHE A 538 -27.17 -62.20 -8.07
C PHE A 538 -26.06 -61.55 -8.91
N ASP A 539 -26.02 -60.22 -8.90
CA ASP A 539 -25.00 -59.42 -9.58
C ASP A 539 -24.02 -58.82 -8.54
N PRO A 540 -22.72 -59.15 -8.59
CA PRO A 540 -21.74 -58.71 -7.59
C PRO A 540 -21.47 -57.19 -7.59
N ILE A 541 -21.91 -56.46 -8.62
CA ILE A 541 -21.76 -55.01 -8.73
C ILE A 541 -23.04 -54.30 -8.28
N GLN A 542 -24.21 -54.84 -8.67
CA GLN A 542 -25.50 -54.12 -8.60
C GLN A 542 -26.42 -54.52 -7.44
N CYS A 543 -26.09 -55.62 -6.74
CA CYS A 543 -26.84 -56.11 -5.59
C CYS A 543 -26.21 -55.70 -4.24
N ASP A 544 -27.02 -55.73 -3.18
CA ASP A 544 -26.56 -55.51 -1.80
C ASP A 544 -26.24 -56.84 -1.13
N GLY A 545 -25.12 -56.96 -0.41
CA GLY A 545 -24.75 -58.18 0.31
C GLY A 545 -23.23 -58.41 0.47
N PRO A 546 -22.83 -59.41 1.28
CA PRO A 546 -21.43 -59.76 1.46
C PRO A 546 -20.80 -60.24 0.14
N GLY A 547 -19.63 -59.69 -0.20
CA GLY A 547 -18.91 -59.99 -1.45
C GLY A 547 -19.20 -59.05 -2.62
N THR A 548 -20.14 -58.11 -2.48
CA THR A 548 -20.45 -57.13 -3.54
C THR A 548 -19.50 -55.93 -3.54
N LEU A 549 -19.41 -55.23 -4.67
CA LEU A 549 -18.52 -54.07 -4.87
C LEU A 549 -18.76 -52.98 -3.81
N PHE A 550 -20.03 -52.66 -3.52
CA PHE A 550 -20.36 -51.67 -2.49
C PHE A 550 -19.88 -52.11 -1.11
N HIS A 551 -20.04 -53.39 -0.73
CA HIS A 551 -19.57 -53.91 0.56
C HIS A 551 -18.04 -53.90 0.69
N ARG A 552 -17.31 -53.97 -0.43
CA ARG A 552 -15.85 -53.86 -0.47
C ARG A 552 -15.35 -52.42 -0.32
N VAL A 553 -16.07 -51.45 -0.89
CA VAL A 553 -15.71 -50.02 -0.87
C VAL A 553 -16.24 -49.30 0.38
N ARG A 554 -17.37 -49.74 0.93
CA ARG A 554 -18.06 -49.14 2.08
C ARG A 554 -17.15 -48.85 3.30
N PRO A 555 -16.22 -49.73 3.71
CA PRO A 555 -15.34 -49.44 4.85
C PRO A 555 -14.49 -48.18 4.62
N PHE A 556 -13.93 -48.00 3.42
CA PHE A 556 -13.12 -46.83 3.08
C PHE A 556 -13.95 -45.54 3.10
N LEU A 557 -15.18 -45.58 2.61
CA LEU A 557 -16.11 -44.46 2.64
C LEU A 557 -16.58 -44.07 4.05
N ILE A 558 -16.64 -45.01 5.00
CA ILE A 558 -17.02 -44.73 6.40
C ILE A 558 -15.85 -44.17 7.21
N VAL A 559 -14.61 -44.56 6.85
CA VAL A 559 -13.40 -44.03 7.49
C VAL A 559 -13.26 -42.52 7.24
N VAL A 560 -13.56 -42.05 6.02
CA VAL A 560 -13.44 -40.62 5.65
C VAL A 560 -14.16 -39.65 6.61
N PRO A 561 -15.49 -39.72 6.83
CA PRO A 561 -16.17 -38.82 7.77
C PRO A 561 -15.72 -39.01 9.22
N SER A 562 -15.23 -40.20 9.59
CA SER A 562 -14.70 -40.46 10.93
C SER A 562 -13.38 -39.74 11.18
N ILE A 563 -12.48 -39.72 10.18
CA ILE A 563 -11.20 -39.02 10.24
C ILE A 563 -11.42 -37.50 10.21
N ILE A 564 -12.28 -37.00 9.31
CA ILE A 564 -12.62 -35.56 9.24
C ILE A 564 -13.30 -35.09 10.54
N GLY A 565 -14.16 -35.93 11.13
CA GLY A 565 -14.77 -35.63 12.43
C GLY A 565 -13.75 -35.57 13.57
N ALA A 566 -12.77 -36.47 13.58
CA ALA A 566 -11.70 -36.47 14.58
C ALA A 566 -10.77 -35.25 14.41
N SER A 567 -10.38 -34.89 13.18
CA SER A 567 -9.60 -33.68 12.91
C SER A 567 -10.36 -32.42 13.27
N LEU A 568 -11.69 -32.35 13.05
CA LEU A 568 -12.51 -31.21 13.43
C LEU A 568 -12.41 -30.88 14.94
N VAL A 569 -12.38 -31.90 15.80
CA VAL A 569 -12.23 -31.70 17.27
C VAL A 569 -10.86 -31.08 17.59
N VAL A 570 -9.81 -31.58 16.93
CA VAL A 570 -8.44 -31.08 17.08
C VAL A 570 -8.31 -29.65 16.55
N LEU A 571 -8.91 -29.36 15.39
CA LEU A 571 -8.95 -28.03 14.79
C LEU A 571 -9.73 -27.06 15.66
N ALA A 572 -10.87 -27.46 16.24
CA ALA A 572 -11.64 -26.62 17.15
C ALA A 572 -10.84 -26.27 18.42
N TYR A 573 -10.08 -27.21 18.96
CA TYR A 573 -9.18 -26.96 20.09
C TYR A 573 -8.10 -25.94 19.73
N TYR A 574 -7.38 -26.14 18.63
CA TYR A 574 -6.31 -25.21 18.22
C TYR A 574 -6.85 -23.88 17.69
N LEU A 575 -8.05 -23.84 17.10
CA LEU A 575 -8.75 -22.61 16.73
C LEU A 575 -8.97 -21.73 17.97
N LYS A 576 -9.39 -22.31 19.10
CA LYS A 576 -9.53 -21.58 20.37
C LYS A 576 -8.20 -20.99 20.83
N VAL A 577 -7.10 -21.73 20.70
CA VAL A 577 -5.76 -21.25 21.07
C VAL A 577 -5.30 -20.14 20.13
N LEU A 578 -5.40 -20.34 18.82
CA LEU A 578 -5.08 -19.34 17.79
C LEU A 578 -5.99 -18.11 17.88
N TYR A 579 -7.22 -18.26 18.34
CA TYR A 579 -8.14 -17.16 18.64
C TYR A 579 -7.64 -16.32 19.82
N SER A 580 -7.01 -16.92 20.83
CA SER A 580 -6.37 -16.13 21.89
C SER A 580 -5.10 -15.42 21.41
N GLU A 581 -4.37 -16.03 20.47
CA GLU A 581 -3.15 -15.47 19.85
C GLU A 581 -3.47 -14.33 18.87
N PHE A 582 -4.53 -14.45 18.06
CA PHE A 582 -4.89 -13.49 16.99
C PHE A 582 -6.10 -12.60 17.32
N GLY A 583 -6.99 -13.06 18.20
CA GLY A 583 -8.31 -12.46 18.48
C GLY A 583 -8.39 -11.63 19.76
N SER A 584 -7.30 -11.51 20.52
CA SER A 584 -7.21 -10.58 21.66
C SER A 584 -7.27 -9.10 21.26
N LEU A 585 -7.24 -8.81 19.95
CA LEU A 585 -7.56 -7.48 19.39
C LEU A 585 -9.08 -7.26 19.20
N LEU A 586 -9.90 -8.31 19.24
CA LEU A 586 -11.29 -8.31 18.76
C LEU A 586 -12.34 -8.63 19.85
N ILE A 587 -12.00 -9.38 20.92
CA ILE A 587 -12.84 -9.54 22.12
C ILE A 587 -12.42 -8.53 23.20
N LEU A 588 -12.91 -7.32 23.06
CA LEU A 588 -13.48 -6.61 24.20
C LEU A 588 -14.95 -6.48 23.83
N VAL A 589 -15.89 -6.81 24.71
CA VAL A 589 -17.36 -6.73 24.52
C VAL A 589 -18.00 -8.02 23.97
N LEU A 590 -18.43 -8.91 24.87
CA LEU A 590 -19.82 -9.38 25.01
C LEU A 590 -19.88 -10.44 26.13
N GLN A 591 -20.54 -10.10 27.24
CA GLN A 591 -20.90 -11.04 28.32
C GLN A 591 -22.29 -11.65 28.07
N GLU A 592 -22.46 -12.88 28.55
CA GLU A 592 -23.64 -13.75 28.43
C GLU A 592 -24.82 -13.28 29.31
N ASP A 593 -26.01 -13.07 28.72
CA ASP A 593 -27.27 -13.70 29.19
C ASP A 593 -28.42 -13.60 28.15
N SER A 594 -29.44 -14.42 28.42
CA SER A 594 -30.52 -15.02 27.64
C SER A 594 -31.43 -14.16 26.74
N ALA A 595 -32.00 -14.86 25.74
CA ALA A 595 -32.81 -14.39 24.59
C ALA A 595 -32.09 -13.48 23.58
N GLU A 596 -31.35 -12.47 24.03
CA GLU A 596 -30.62 -11.58 23.12
C GLU A 596 -29.45 -12.31 22.42
N PHE A 597 -28.76 -13.21 23.13
CA PHE A 597 -27.75 -14.09 22.55
C PHE A 597 -28.30 -14.96 21.40
N GLY A 598 -29.49 -15.56 21.58
CA GLY A 598 -30.12 -16.38 20.54
C GLY A 598 -30.49 -15.57 19.30
N ILE A 599 -30.97 -14.34 19.48
CA ILE A 599 -31.27 -13.42 18.38
C ILE A 599 -29.98 -13.01 17.66
N THR A 600 -28.90 -12.69 18.38
CA THR A 600 -27.61 -12.31 17.77
C THR A 600 -26.97 -13.48 17.01
N VAL A 601 -27.01 -14.69 17.57
CA VAL A 601 -26.49 -15.91 16.91
C VAL A 601 -27.30 -16.24 15.65
N THR A 602 -28.62 -16.03 15.68
CA THR A 602 -29.49 -16.26 14.51
C THR A 602 -29.40 -15.12 13.49
N ALA A 603 -29.08 -13.90 13.92
CA ALA A 603 -28.92 -12.75 13.05
C ALA A 603 -27.69 -12.86 12.14
N ILE A 604 -26.59 -13.48 12.60
CA ILE A 604 -25.37 -13.69 11.80
C ILE A 604 -25.65 -14.45 10.49
N PRO A 605 -26.23 -15.66 10.49
CA PRO A 605 -26.53 -16.37 9.25
C PRO A 605 -27.59 -15.68 8.40
N ILE A 606 -28.59 -15.02 9.02
CA ILE A 606 -29.60 -14.24 8.28
C ILE A 606 -28.96 -13.06 7.54
N VAL A 607 -28.05 -12.33 8.18
CA VAL A 607 -27.32 -11.21 7.55
C VAL A 607 -26.45 -11.72 6.41
N LEU A 608 -25.76 -12.85 6.57
CA LEU A 608 -24.95 -13.44 5.49
C LEU A 608 -25.81 -13.83 4.28
N ILE A 609 -26.96 -14.48 4.50
CA ILE A 609 -27.92 -14.81 3.42
C ILE A 609 -28.46 -13.55 2.76
N LEU A 610 -28.79 -12.52 3.54
CA LEU A 610 -29.27 -11.24 3.00
C LEU A 610 -28.21 -10.52 2.17
N LEU A 611 -26.94 -10.56 2.58
CA LEU A 611 -25.83 -9.99 1.80
C LEU A 611 -25.64 -10.70 0.46
N ILE A 612 -25.73 -12.04 0.45
CA ILE A 612 -25.68 -12.84 -0.79
C ILE A 612 -26.87 -12.49 -1.70
N LEU A 613 -28.09 -12.45 -1.16
CA LEU A 613 -29.29 -12.09 -1.92
C LEU A 613 -29.24 -10.65 -2.44
N CYS A 614 -28.68 -9.72 -1.66
CA CYS A 614 -28.50 -8.33 -2.06
C CYS A 614 -27.47 -8.20 -3.19
N GLY A 615 -26.34 -8.89 -3.08
CA GLY A 615 -25.34 -8.98 -4.16
C GLY A 615 -25.92 -9.60 -5.43
N TRP A 616 -26.71 -10.67 -5.29
CA TRP A 616 -27.39 -11.32 -6.41
C TRP A 616 -28.43 -10.41 -7.07
N ALA A 617 -29.23 -9.70 -6.27
CA ALA A 617 -30.22 -8.74 -6.74
C ALA A 617 -29.58 -7.56 -7.49
N LEU A 618 -28.42 -7.08 -7.04
CA LEU A 618 -27.65 -6.01 -7.70
C LEU A 618 -27.04 -6.48 -9.03
N GLN A 619 -26.56 -7.72 -9.11
CA GLN A 619 -25.94 -8.24 -10.33
C GLN A 619 -26.95 -8.58 -11.43
N ARG A 620 -28.13 -9.06 -11.03
CA ARG A 620 -29.19 -9.52 -11.94
C ARG A 620 -30.35 -8.53 -12.08
N GLU A 621 -30.24 -7.36 -11.45
CA GLU A 621 -31.26 -6.30 -11.41
C GLU A 621 -32.65 -6.84 -10.97
N VAL A 622 -32.68 -7.82 -10.04
CA VAL A 622 -33.92 -8.48 -9.58
C VAL A 622 -34.63 -7.61 -8.54
N LYS A 623 -35.61 -6.83 -9.01
CA LYS A 623 -36.34 -5.83 -8.20
C LYS A 623 -36.95 -6.40 -6.92
N TRP A 624 -37.64 -7.55 -6.98
CA TRP A 624 -38.36 -8.06 -5.81
C TRP A 624 -37.42 -8.43 -4.65
N ILE A 625 -36.24 -8.97 -4.96
CA ILE A 625 -35.25 -9.36 -3.94
C ILE A 625 -34.59 -8.13 -3.33
N MET A 626 -34.30 -7.11 -4.15
CA MET A 626 -33.85 -5.81 -3.66
C MET A 626 -34.92 -5.15 -2.76
N SER A 627 -36.20 -5.21 -3.12
CA SER A 627 -37.29 -4.69 -2.27
C SER A 627 -37.37 -5.39 -0.92
N ILE A 628 -37.26 -6.73 -0.87
CA ILE A 628 -37.24 -7.50 0.38
C ILE A 628 -36.05 -7.08 1.25
N SER A 629 -34.86 -6.91 0.65
CA SER A 629 -33.65 -6.46 1.34
C SER A 629 -33.81 -5.05 1.95
N LEU A 630 -34.38 -4.10 1.19
CA LEU A 630 -34.66 -2.74 1.67
C LEU A 630 -35.66 -2.71 2.83
N VAL A 631 -36.70 -3.54 2.80
CA VAL A 631 -37.68 -3.65 3.90
C VAL A 631 -37.00 -4.19 5.17
N LEU A 632 -36.12 -5.18 5.05
CA LEU A 632 -35.40 -5.75 6.21
C LEU A 632 -34.35 -4.79 6.77
N MET A 633 -33.68 -4.01 5.92
CA MET A 633 -32.80 -2.92 6.36
C MET A 633 -33.58 -1.85 7.15
N LEU A 634 -34.79 -1.50 6.70
CA LEU A 634 -35.65 -0.55 7.41
C LEU A 634 -36.12 -1.09 8.78
N ALA A 635 -36.46 -2.38 8.85
CA ALA A 635 -36.78 -3.05 10.11
C ALA A 635 -35.58 -3.04 11.09
N SER A 636 -34.38 -3.26 10.57
CA SER A 636 -33.13 -3.26 11.35
C SER A 636 -32.77 -1.84 11.86
N LEU A 637 -32.97 -0.81 11.04
CA LEU A 637 -32.84 0.59 11.48
C LEU A 637 -33.81 0.92 12.63
N SER A 638 -35.05 0.44 12.53
CA SER A 638 -36.06 0.61 13.57
C SER A 638 -35.68 -0.10 14.87
N TYR A 639 -35.08 -1.29 14.78
CA TYR A 639 -34.58 -2.04 15.93
C TYR A 639 -33.44 -1.31 16.65
N PHE A 640 -32.49 -0.71 15.92
CA PHE A 640 -31.41 0.06 16.54
C PHE A 640 -31.93 1.29 17.30
N ILE A 641 -32.95 1.97 16.78
CA ILE A 641 -33.60 3.09 17.49
C ILE A 641 -34.26 2.58 18.78
N TYR A 642 -34.98 1.45 18.71
CA TYR A 642 -35.58 0.83 19.89
C TYR A 642 -34.54 0.45 20.96
N LYS A 643 -33.43 -0.20 20.56
CA LYS A 643 -32.33 -0.58 21.48
C LYS A 643 -31.67 0.66 22.09
N LEU A 644 -31.45 1.71 21.30
CA LEU A 644 -30.89 2.97 21.78
C LEU A 644 -31.78 3.59 22.87
N VAL A 645 -33.10 3.65 22.66
CA VAL A 645 -34.04 4.16 23.68
C VAL A 645 -34.03 3.28 24.93
N ARG A 646 -33.95 1.95 24.77
CA ARG A 646 -33.96 0.99 25.88
C ARG A 646 -32.76 1.15 26.83
N PHE A 647 -31.60 1.61 26.34
CA PHE A 647 -30.41 1.86 27.16
C PHE A 647 -30.57 3.03 28.15
N TYR A 648 -31.50 3.96 27.88
CA TYR A 648 -31.72 5.17 28.69
C TYR A 648 -33.03 5.12 29.49
N GLN A 649 -33.73 3.98 29.49
CA GLN A 649 -34.94 3.81 30.29
C GLN A 649 -34.59 3.64 31.78
N PRO A 650 -35.27 4.35 32.71
CA PRO A 650 -34.95 4.31 34.15
C PRO A 650 -35.03 2.92 34.78
N GLN A 651 -35.84 2.03 34.21
CA GLN A 651 -36.05 0.66 34.71
C GLN A 651 -34.84 -0.27 34.46
N ASN A 652 -33.97 0.04 33.49
CA ASN A 652 -32.81 -0.78 33.12
C ASN A 652 -31.46 -0.14 33.49
N ASP A 653 -31.49 0.97 34.24
CA ASP A 653 -30.30 1.82 34.47
C ASP A 653 -29.18 1.06 35.20
N ALA A 654 -29.53 0.20 36.16
CA ALA A 654 -28.57 -0.63 36.89
C ALA A 654 -27.87 -1.68 36.00
N THR A 655 -28.53 -2.21 34.97
CA THR A 655 -27.99 -3.24 34.07
C THR A 655 -26.99 -2.66 33.06
N TYR A 656 -27.21 -1.42 32.62
CA TYR A 656 -26.39 -0.77 31.58
C TYR A 656 -25.46 0.31 32.13
N ALA A 657 -25.44 0.56 33.45
CA ALA A 657 -24.68 1.64 34.08
C ALA A 657 -23.20 1.71 33.66
N THR A 658 -22.54 0.55 33.53
CA THR A 658 -21.12 0.43 33.21
C THR A 658 -20.81 0.40 31.70
N THR A 659 -21.75 -0.02 30.87
CA THR A 659 -21.52 -0.29 29.42
C THR A 659 -22.32 0.62 28.48
N ARG A 660 -23.23 1.44 29.01
CA ARG A 660 -24.13 2.32 28.25
C ARG A 660 -23.41 3.24 27.27
N ALA A 661 -22.30 3.86 27.67
CA ALA A 661 -21.55 4.74 26.78
C ALA A 661 -21.05 3.99 25.53
N SER A 662 -20.46 2.81 25.71
CA SER A 662 -19.93 2.00 24.61
C SER A 662 -21.05 1.40 23.74
N LEU A 663 -22.12 0.90 24.34
CA LEU A 663 -23.27 0.34 23.61
C LEU A 663 -24.01 1.42 22.80
N THR A 664 -24.10 2.64 23.32
CA THR A 664 -24.66 3.80 22.61
C THR A 664 -23.81 4.16 21.40
N ILE A 665 -22.48 4.28 21.55
CA ILE A 665 -21.58 4.62 20.44
C ILE A 665 -21.65 3.55 19.34
N PHE A 666 -21.58 2.28 19.72
CA PHE A 666 -21.66 1.17 18.78
C PHE A 666 -23.00 1.16 18.03
N THR A 667 -24.11 1.35 18.75
CA THR A 667 -25.47 1.36 18.16
C THR A 667 -25.67 2.54 17.22
N ILE A 668 -25.15 3.72 17.55
CA ILE A 668 -25.20 4.91 16.67
C ILE A 668 -24.36 4.67 15.41
N MET A 669 -23.15 4.13 15.54
CA MET A 669 -22.27 3.88 14.40
C MET A 669 -22.85 2.80 13.46
N ALA A 670 -23.38 1.71 14.02
CA ALA A 670 -24.07 0.66 13.27
C ALA A 670 -25.32 1.20 12.55
N PHE A 671 -26.09 2.06 13.21
CA PHE A 671 -27.25 2.74 12.61
C PHE A 671 -26.83 3.62 11.43
N LEU A 672 -25.80 4.46 11.57
CA LEU A 672 -25.32 5.34 10.50
C LEU A 672 -24.80 4.56 9.29
N LEU A 673 -24.06 3.47 9.51
CA LEU A 673 -23.56 2.61 8.44
C LEU A 673 -24.70 1.91 7.71
N LEU A 674 -25.68 1.38 8.44
CA LEU A 674 -26.85 0.74 7.85
C LEU A 674 -27.72 1.76 7.09
N PHE A 675 -27.85 2.98 7.59
CA PHE A 675 -28.60 4.06 6.93
C PHE A 675 -27.95 4.50 5.62
N SER A 676 -26.63 4.67 5.60
CA SER A 676 -25.88 4.92 4.36
C SER A 676 -26.06 3.79 3.36
N THR A 677 -26.00 2.53 3.81
CA THR A 677 -26.20 1.35 2.97
C THR A 677 -27.62 1.33 2.37
N PHE A 678 -28.62 1.69 3.16
CA PHE A 678 -30.01 1.82 2.71
C PHE A 678 -30.16 2.90 1.62
N ILE A 679 -29.52 4.06 1.77
CA ILE A 679 -29.53 5.13 0.74
C ILE A 679 -28.87 4.65 -0.56
N VAL A 680 -27.74 3.96 -0.47
CA VAL A 680 -27.07 3.38 -1.65
C VAL A 680 -27.97 2.34 -2.31
N GLY A 681 -28.64 1.49 -1.52
CA GLY A 681 -29.60 0.51 -2.02
C GLY A 681 -30.78 1.15 -2.76
N LEU A 682 -31.33 2.27 -2.25
CA LEU A 682 -32.38 3.04 -2.94
C LEU A 682 -31.90 3.62 -4.27
N ARG A 683 -30.66 4.15 -4.33
CA ARG A 683 -30.07 4.61 -5.58
C ARG A 683 -29.93 3.47 -6.59
N CYS A 684 -29.35 2.34 -6.17
CA CYS A 684 -29.22 1.16 -7.02
C CYS A 684 -30.58 0.69 -7.55
N TYR A 685 -31.61 0.61 -6.69
CA TYR A 685 -32.96 0.21 -7.09
C TYR A 685 -33.56 1.18 -8.13
N SER A 686 -33.31 2.48 -7.98
CA SER A 686 -33.76 3.50 -8.93
C SER A 686 -33.05 3.45 -10.29
N ASP A 687 -31.90 2.78 -10.36
CA ASP A 687 -31.04 2.66 -11.54
C ASP A 687 -31.13 1.31 -12.25
N PHE A 688 -31.93 0.36 -11.73
CA PHE A 688 -32.23 -0.90 -12.41
C PHE A 688 -32.93 -0.64 -13.77
N ASP A 689 -32.63 -1.46 -14.77
CA ASP A 689 -33.06 -1.39 -16.16
C ASP A 689 -32.53 -0.20 -16.98
N LYS A 690 -31.59 0.60 -16.44
CA LYS A 690 -30.97 1.74 -17.16
C LYS A 690 -29.73 1.37 -17.99
N GLY A 691 -29.43 0.08 -18.18
CA GLY A 691 -28.43 -0.41 -19.14
C GLY A 691 -27.02 -0.72 -18.59
N LEU A 692 -26.81 -0.82 -17.26
CA LEU A 692 -25.50 -1.19 -16.68
C LEU A 692 -25.10 -2.65 -16.91
N ALA A 693 -26.05 -3.56 -17.17
CA ALA A 693 -25.74 -4.97 -17.45
C ALA A 693 -24.89 -5.15 -18.72
N ALA A 694 -25.08 -4.30 -19.74
CA ALA A 694 -24.32 -4.37 -21.00
C ALA A 694 -22.84 -3.99 -20.83
N SER A 695 -22.48 -3.15 -19.85
CA SER A 695 -21.07 -2.80 -19.59
C SER A 695 -20.31 -3.84 -18.75
N LYS A 696 -21.02 -4.76 -18.08
CA LYS A 696 -20.40 -5.85 -17.29
C LYS A 696 -20.12 -7.12 -18.09
N ILE A 697 -20.82 -7.35 -19.21
CA ILE A 697 -20.68 -8.58 -20.03
C ILE A 697 -19.68 -8.37 -21.19
N HIS A 698 -19.30 -7.12 -21.48
CA HIS A 698 -18.13 -6.81 -22.29
C HIS A 698 -17.00 -6.40 -21.38
N SER A 699 -16.18 -7.38 -21.01
CA SER A 699 -14.89 -7.16 -20.38
C SER A 699 -14.14 -6.09 -21.16
N ALA A 700 -14.03 -4.90 -20.59
CA ALA A 700 -13.02 -3.95 -21.01
C ALA A 700 -11.66 -4.68 -20.93
N PRO A 701 -10.80 -4.60 -21.96
CA PRO A 701 -9.49 -5.20 -21.90
C PRO A 701 -8.74 -4.63 -20.69
N ILE A 702 -8.15 -5.51 -19.88
CA ILE A 702 -7.19 -5.16 -18.83
C ILE A 702 -5.90 -4.72 -19.55
N ARG A 703 -5.92 -3.52 -20.10
CA ARG A 703 -4.76 -2.74 -20.51
C ARG A 703 -5.19 -1.27 -20.43
N PRO A 704 -4.52 -0.40 -19.67
CA PRO A 704 -4.55 1.00 -20.01
C PRO A 704 -3.90 1.10 -21.39
N ALA A 705 -4.70 1.35 -22.43
CA ALA A 705 -4.16 1.83 -23.69
C ALA A 705 -3.47 3.16 -23.37
N LEU A 706 -2.14 3.14 -23.31
CA LEU A 706 -1.35 4.34 -23.56
C LEU A 706 -1.85 4.87 -24.90
N LYS A 707 -2.64 5.94 -24.85
CA LYS A 707 -2.87 6.74 -26.04
C LYS A 707 -1.48 7.21 -26.47
N THR A 708 -1.01 6.65 -27.57
CA THR A 708 0.12 7.12 -28.34
C THR A 708 -0.09 8.61 -28.51
N LYS A 709 0.65 9.41 -27.75
CA LYS A 709 0.72 10.85 -27.98
C LYS A 709 1.55 10.96 -29.24
N GLU A 710 0.86 11.11 -30.38
CA GLU A 710 1.48 11.63 -31.58
C GLU A 710 2.33 12.84 -31.19
N SER A 711 3.54 12.88 -31.75
CA SER A 711 4.51 13.95 -31.64
C SER A 711 3.85 15.31 -31.91
N SER A 712 3.30 15.92 -30.88
CA SER A 712 2.76 17.26 -30.91
C SER A 712 3.72 18.14 -30.12
N LYS A 713 4.38 18.99 -30.89
CA LYS A 713 5.27 20.09 -30.51
C LYS A 713 5.14 20.49 -29.04
N LEU A 714 6.26 20.39 -28.32
CA LEU A 714 6.49 20.99 -27.00
C LEU A 714 5.95 22.43 -27.00
N ASN A 715 4.81 22.65 -26.36
CA ASN A 715 4.45 23.96 -25.84
C ASN A 715 4.96 24.02 -24.40
N ALA A 716 6.03 24.79 -24.21
CA ALA A 716 6.80 24.96 -22.98
C ALA A 716 6.04 25.72 -21.86
N THR A 717 4.87 25.26 -21.43
CA THR A 717 4.06 25.97 -20.42
C THR A 717 3.48 25.12 -19.29
N GLU A 718 3.83 23.82 -19.19
CA GLU A 718 3.48 22.98 -18.03
C GLU A 718 4.73 22.80 -17.17
N GLY A 719 4.66 23.24 -15.91
CA GLY A 719 5.78 23.18 -14.96
C GLY A 719 6.20 21.74 -14.70
N VAL A 720 7.50 21.50 -14.63
CA VAL A 720 8.09 20.20 -14.30
C VAL A 720 7.64 19.82 -12.88
N PRO A 721 7.05 18.63 -12.64
CA PRO A 721 6.69 18.21 -11.31
C PRO A 721 7.93 18.13 -10.42
N LEU A 722 7.81 18.63 -9.20
CA LEU A 722 8.86 18.51 -8.19
C LEU A 722 8.97 17.05 -7.73
N GLY A 723 10.16 16.66 -7.26
CA GLY A 723 10.44 15.28 -6.85
C GLY A 723 9.51 14.77 -5.73
N PRO A 724 9.58 13.46 -5.40
CA PRO A 724 8.74 12.86 -4.37
C PRO A 724 8.80 13.69 -3.07
N ARG A 725 7.64 14.13 -2.59
CA ARG A 725 7.50 14.97 -1.39
C ARG A 725 7.63 14.14 -0.13
N ILE A 726 7.58 14.79 1.04
CA ILE A 726 7.44 14.09 2.32
C ILE A 726 6.18 13.20 2.25
N SER A 727 6.40 11.95 1.83
CA SER A 727 5.45 10.86 1.91
C SER A 727 5.71 10.23 3.25
N ILE A 728 4.82 10.48 4.20
CA ILE A 728 4.90 9.82 5.51
C ILE A 728 4.22 8.45 5.35
N GLU A 729 4.88 7.61 4.54
CA GLU A 729 4.59 6.18 4.38
C GLU A 729 5.51 5.35 5.26
#